data_AF-A0AAJ3JAW0-F1
#
_entry.id   AF-A0AAJ3JAW0-F1
#
_cell.length_a   1.000
_cell.length_b   1.000
_cell.length_c   1.000
_cell.angle_alpha   90.00
_cell.angle_beta   90.00
_cell.angle_gamma   90.00
#
_symmetry.space_group_name_H-M   'P 1'
#
loop_
_entity.id
_entity.type
_entity.pdbx_description
1 polymer ?
#
loop_
_entity_poly.entity_id
_entity_poly.type
_entity_poly.pdbx_seq_one_letter_code
_entity_poly.pdbx_strand_id
1 'polypeptide(L)'
;MSKHSSDFVTPEKEISSTLTEKIKQQWGVDVDPDKTYLVTFKSDSEDEKEVVEKITLTQAALKNRQDVTIEDNENWFVKIGKYFSPVVYVYNKIDGWVQEANSRQGIYREPSAPGDAPYNADTRVSIPVDGFKSLVWDTDRTSMYKKTLDGFWDKHTDSYAALSKISFVKAINLQRLEGTLGPAETALAQRALGPVAQKDWSELTVQDFKEAAVKDPDLDIGLLSINGFESTDLMCVTDRKTQLTLLYIPGNSSPIHRFDNPQQISNWLAKQASDPAKRESLLSHFSLEDQAERIFSDGVRQTLVGMGTWSDHQAAGRSILGTLNGWVPERYVSVDPISNDPFEAIKVRQKARSYSDAQNAIVSDGDYNKNKALQLVEEATKVAMFMTPLALVMPEVAIALDVFFLAAGATQAGIGIDDAVKGKATASDRIVFGVLNAVPPLATHAGAPLAKVTGRMAGGGLATEVDAAAQAPAQVNEQGRPFFNPPRHVNGHIGYPMSPVSTPAILDEFTVPMDGVHQMFSKDYMVYVGQYGTKVTYDIQAGLWRGLRENGQVNDLFYWRDGRGAWQAGSKAEAVVGSKNTPASIINKTLKLPRLPSLPSGATEVPKVIHYFWAGNEIPEHLLENIVENSRKSPGYKSIVHVDANDADTFQKIKAALDHKVGGLEVHNLKEDEAFQELNAGKYGEMYQYFRSGQGQNLSASSDVMRVALMKKYGGIYLDTDDTLEFNVGEVTLKATANDILLNSPVTYAATDFEGFNTSNFASHPGNPLFDKILEESYQRYKANESWFTNHRPFLEEGATAAEQQAYKAYETKIFEVTGPKMFGDVLEQEEYGMFPIINELTELMSARLLLPQDYAKHYMKVHDFYMPMSNKFGVTIGAEHSMHHSR
;
A
#
# COMPACT_ATOMS: atom_id res chain seq x y z
N MET A 1 15.08 21.63 31.16
CA MET A 1 13.98 21.45 30.19
C MET A 1 12.69 22.19 30.56
N SER A 2 12.36 22.44 31.85
CA SER A 2 11.07 23.05 32.23
C SER A 2 10.79 24.50 31.79
N LYS A 3 11.73 25.19 31.12
CA LYS A 3 11.56 26.60 30.69
C LYS A 3 10.86 26.74 29.32
N HIS A 4 10.70 25.64 28.57
CA HIS A 4 10.00 25.61 27.28
C HIS A 4 8.53 25.14 27.40
N SER A 5 8.11 24.69 28.60
CA SER A 5 6.83 24.02 28.86
C SER A 5 5.61 24.96 28.90
N SER A 6 5.77 26.25 29.21
CA SER A 6 4.65 27.17 29.45
C SER A 6 4.10 27.88 28.20
N ASP A 7 4.76 27.74 27.05
CA ASP A 7 4.64 28.70 25.94
C ASP A 7 4.02 28.13 24.66
N PHE A 8 3.65 26.84 24.67
CA PHE A 8 2.98 26.16 23.57
C PHE A 8 1.45 26.19 23.75
N VAL A 9 0.74 26.78 22.80
CA VAL A 9 -0.73 26.76 22.77
C VAL A 9 -1.16 25.55 21.95
N THR A 10 -1.90 24.63 22.58
CA THR A 10 -2.41 23.44 21.88
C THR A 10 -3.60 23.82 20.99
N PRO A 11 -3.85 23.07 19.90
CA PRO A 11 -5.03 23.28 19.07
C PRO A 11 -6.35 23.17 19.84
N GLU A 12 -6.44 22.27 20.83
CA GLU A 12 -7.59 22.15 21.73
C GLU A 12 -7.85 23.45 22.50
N LYS A 13 -6.79 24.10 22.99
CA LYS A 13 -6.92 25.35 23.75
C LYS A 13 -7.28 26.53 22.84
N GLU A 14 -6.72 26.57 21.63
CA GLU A 14 -7.04 27.62 20.66
C GLU A 14 -8.48 27.48 20.14
N ILE A 15 -8.95 26.26 19.85
CA ILE A 15 -10.33 26.02 19.42
C ILE A 15 -11.33 26.20 20.56
N SER A 16 -11.02 25.77 21.79
CA SER A 16 -11.87 26.00 22.96
C SER A 16 -12.05 27.51 23.20
N SER A 17 -10.97 28.29 23.12
CA SER A 17 -11.04 29.75 23.23
C SER A 17 -11.87 30.37 22.10
N THR A 18 -11.66 29.93 20.85
CA THR A 18 -12.40 30.42 19.68
C THR A 18 -13.88 30.09 19.76
N LEU A 19 -14.24 28.87 20.18
CA LEU A 19 -15.62 28.44 20.38
C LEU A 19 -16.29 29.25 21.49
N THR A 20 -15.59 29.50 22.60
CA THR A 20 -16.10 30.32 23.71
C THR A 20 -16.52 31.70 23.21
N GLU A 21 -15.65 32.37 22.43
CA GLU A 21 -15.92 33.69 21.87
C GLU A 21 -17.08 33.65 20.86
N LYS A 22 -17.03 32.72 19.91
CA LYS A 22 -18.04 32.59 18.85
C LYS A 22 -19.42 32.20 19.39
N ILE A 23 -19.51 31.26 20.34
CA ILE A 23 -20.76 30.85 20.99
C ILE A 23 -21.38 32.02 21.76
N LYS A 24 -20.56 32.77 22.49
CA LYS A 24 -21.00 33.96 23.23
C LYS A 24 -21.50 35.06 22.28
N GLN A 25 -20.83 35.25 21.14
CA GLN A 25 -21.23 36.22 20.13
C GLN A 25 -22.54 35.83 19.42
N GLN A 26 -22.70 34.56 19.07
CA GLN A 26 -23.82 34.09 18.24
C GLN A 26 -25.10 33.81 19.05
N TRP A 27 -24.97 33.25 20.25
CA TRP A 27 -26.12 32.85 21.08
C TRP A 27 -26.21 33.58 22.43
N GLY A 28 -25.24 34.43 22.79
CA GLY A 28 -25.27 35.17 24.05
C GLY A 28 -25.08 34.28 25.29
N VAL A 29 -24.61 33.05 25.11
CA VAL A 29 -24.43 32.05 26.17
C VAL A 29 -22.95 31.98 26.56
N ASP A 30 -22.67 32.10 27.85
CA ASP A 30 -21.33 31.81 28.38
C ASP A 30 -21.21 30.30 28.63
N VAL A 31 -20.28 29.64 27.96
CA VAL A 31 -20.02 28.21 28.11
C VAL A 31 -18.53 27.96 28.15
N ASP A 32 -18.13 26.94 28.90
CA ASP A 32 -16.82 26.32 28.80
C ASP A 32 -16.94 25.15 27.82
N PRO A 33 -16.39 25.24 26.59
CA PRO A 33 -16.52 24.19 25.57
C PRO A 33 -15.88 22.85 25.97
N ASP A 34 -14.95 22.85 26.93
CA ASP A 34 -14.30 21.65 27.46
C ASP A 34 -15.16 20.95 28.54
N LYS A 35 -16.15 21.66 29.09
CA LYS A 35 -17.12 21.15 30.09
C LYS A 35 -18.57 21.18 29.60
N THR A 36 -18.74 21.35 28.30
CA THR A 36 -20.04 21.32 27.63
C THR A 36 -19.98 20.25 26.56
N TYR A 37 -21.02 19.43 26.46
CA TYR A 37 -21.02 18.21 25.67
C TYR A 37 -22.12 18.22 24.62
N LEU A 38 -21.77 17.79 23.41
CA LEU A 38 -22.72 17.28 22.42
C LEU A 38 -23.02 15.82 22.77
N VAL A 39 -24.29 15.48 22.95
CA VAL A 39 -24.75 14.16 23.38
C VAL A 39 -25.73 13.61 22.35
N THR A 40 -25.54 12.35 21.95
CA THR A 40 -26.38 11.63 20.98
C THR A 40 -27.11 10.48 21.68
N PHE A 41 -28.44 10.41 21.50
CA PHE A 41 -29.32 9.39 22.09
C PHE A 41 -29.85 8.41 21.04
N LYS A 42 -30.08 7.15 21.46
CA LYS A 42 -30.55 6.05 20.59
C LYS A 42 -32.03 6.15 20.19
N SER A 43 -32.84 6.86 20.98
CA SER A 43 -34.28 7.07 20.75
C SER A 43 -34.71 8.50 21.17
N ASP A 44 -36.00 8.81 21.10
CA ASP A 44 -36.58 10.09 21.54
C ASP A 44 -36.49 10.34 23.06
N SER A 45 -35.98 9.39 23.85
CA SER A 45 -35.82 9.55 25.30
C SER A 45 -34.49 10.23 25.66
N GLU A 46 -34.51 11.11 26.68
CA GLU A 46 -33.31 11.75 27.27
C GLU A 46 -32.78 10.91 28.47
N ASP A 47 -32.90 9.58 28.42
CA ASP A 47 -32.38 8.65 29.45
C ASP A 47 -30.86 8.41 29.24
N GLU A 48 -30.09 8.50 30.32
CA GLU A 48 -28.64 8.25 30.33
C GLU A 48 -28.27 6.86 29.81
N LYS A 49 -29.15 5.87 29.98
CA LYS A 49 -28.95 4.50 29.48
C LYS A 49 -29.07 4.37 27.96
N GLU A 50 -29.56 5.41 27.30
CA GLU A 50 -29.73 5.46 25.84
C GLU A 50 -28.72 6.38 25.16
N VAL A 51 -27.74 6.92 25.91
CA VAL A 51 -26.62 7.68 25.34
C VAL A 51 -25.74 6.77 24.52
N VAL A 52 -25.55 7.14 23.26
CA VAL A 52 -24.68 6.44 22.31
C VAL A 52 -23.33 7.14 22.18
N GLU A 53 -23.29 8.45 22.33
CA GLU A 53 -22.06 9.24 22.33
C GLU A 53 -22.18 10.46 23.23
N LYS A 54 -21.09 10.79 23.94
CA LYS A 54 -20.89 12.05 24.67
C LYS A 54 -19.51 12.59 24.32
N ILE A 55 -19.46 13.79 23.74
CA ILE A 55 -18.22 14.43 23.29
C ILE A 55 -18.24 15.92 23.67
N THR A 56 -17.12 16.51 24.09
CA THR A 56 -17.07 17.95 24.41
C THR A 56 -17.29 18.80 23.15
N LEU A 57 -17.70 20.06 23.30
CA LEU A 57 -17.84 20.96 22.14
C LEU A 57 -16.49 21.22 21.46
N THR A 58 -15.42 21.33 22.23
CA THR A 58 -14.03 21.40 21.72
C THR A 58 -13.70 20.20 20.83
N GLN A 59 -13.93 18.98 21.32
CA GLN A 59 -13.66 17.75 20.57
C GLN A 59 -14.58 17.61 19.36
N ALA A 60 -15.87 17.96 19.47
CA ALA A 60 -16.81 17.92 18.35
C ALA A 60 -16.36 18.86 17.22
N ALA A 61 -15.81 20.03 17.56
CA ALA A 61 -15.27 20.98 16.60
C ALA A 61 -13.95 20.49 15.95
N LEU A 62 -13.05 19.91 16.74
CA LEU A 62 -11.80 19.33 16.23
C LEU A 62 -12.06 18.17 15.27
N LYS A 63 -13.05 17.33 15.59
CA LYS A 63 -13.44 16.16 14.79
C LYS A 63 -14.38 16.49 13.62
N ASN A 64 -14.79 17.76 13.45
CA ASN A 64 -15.83 18.18 12.50
C ASN A 64 -17.08 17.26 12.55
N ARG A 65 -17.67 17.05 13.74
CA ARG A 65 -18.81 16.13 13.91
C ARG A 65 -20.09 16.69 13.27
N GLN A 66 -20.30 16.40 11.99
CA GLN A 66 -21.48 16.78 11.21
C GLN A 66 -22.56 15.68 11.18
N ASP A 67 -22.17 14.40 11.11
CA ASP A 67 -23.08 13.25 10.95
C ASP A 67 -23.56 12.65 12.29
N VAL A 68 -24.63 11.85 12.24
CA VAL A 68 -25.21 11.13 13.40
C VAL A 68 -24.92 9.62 13.36
N THR A 69 -24.36 9.12 12.25
CA THR A 69 -23.92 7.74 12.10
C THR A 69 -22.68 7.48 12.95
N ILE A 70 -22.82 6.56 13.91
CA ILE A 70 -21.71 6.02 14.69
C ILE A 70 -21.30 4.73 13.98
N GLU A 71 -20.28 4.81 13.13
CA GLU A 71 -19.59 3.61 12.66
C GLU A 71 -18.81 3.02 13.83
N ASP A 72 -19.02 1.73 14.11
CA ASP A 72 -18.16 0.94 15.00
C ASP A 72 -16.85 0.61 14.27
N ASN A 73 -16.11 1.66 13.93
CA ASN A 73 -14.71 1.54 13.58
C ASN A 73 -13.95 1.70 14.89
N GLU A 74 -13.51 0.58 15.48
CA GLU A 74 -12.25 0.62 16.22
C GLU A 74 -11.17 1.06 15.23
N ASN A 75 -11.04 2.38 15.07
CA ASN A 75 -10.11 2.99 14.15
C ASN A 75 -8.71 2.48 14.53
N TRP A 76 -7.90 2.11 13.54
CA TRP A 76 -6.55 1.58 13.75
C TRP A 76 -5.70 2.47 14.67
N PHE A 77 -6.03 3.76 14.72
CA PHE A 77 -5.40 4.76 15.57
C PHE A 77 -5.78 4.64 17.06
N VAL A 78 -7.01 4.23 17.40
CA VAL A 78 -7.39 3.82 18.77
C VAL A 78 -6.64 2.54 19.16
N LYS A 79 -6.35 1.66 18.19
CA LYS A 79 -5.44 0.52 18.42
C LYS A 79 -4.00 0.96 18.66
N ILE A 80 -3.56 2.09 18.10
CA ILE A 80 -2.22 2.67 18.28
C ILE A 80 -2.07 3.50 19.57
N GLY A 81 -3.07 4.29 19.96
CA GLY A 81 -3.09 5.03 21.23
C GLY A 81 -2.89 4.12 22.45
N LYS A 82 -3.35 2.85 22.35
CA LYS A 82 -3.09 1.76 23.32
C LYS A 82 -1.59 1.45 23.53
N TYR A 83 -0.70 1.81 22.60
CA TYR A 83 0.74 1.51 22.62
C TYR A 83 1.64 2.72 22.88
N PHE A 84 1.11 3.95 22.79
CA PHE A 84 1.82 5.19 23.09
C PHE A 84 1.49 5.76 24.48
N SER A 85 0.38 5.34 25.11
CA SER A 85 0.03 5.71 26.49
C SER A 85 -0.71 4.56 27.23
N PRO A 86 -0.30 4.16 28.44
CA PRO A 86 -0.94 3.06 29.20
C PRO A 86 -2.35 3.36 29.68
N VAL A 87 -2.79 4.63 29.65
CA VAL A 87 -4.06 5.05 30.25
C VAL A 87 -5.27 4.72 29.35
N VAL A 88 -5.05 4.42 28.07
CA VAL A 88 -6.08 4.00 27.09
C VAL A 88 -6.50 2.52 27.28
N TYR A 89 -5.87 1.80 28.23
CA TYR A 89 -6.04 0.35 28.41
C TYR A 89 -7.36 -0.10 29.06
N VAL A 90 -8.26 0.81 29.44
CA VAL A 90 -9.51 0.41 30.12
C VAL A 90 -10.72 1.05 29.44
N TYR A 91 -11.62 0.18 28.98
CA TYR A 91 -12.97 0.45 28.45
C TYR A 91 -13.06 0.89 26.98
N ASN A 92 -13.54 -0.03 26.13
CA ASN A 92 -14.83 0.17 25.48
C ASN A 92 -15.35 -1.10 24.80
N LYS A 93 -16.62 -1.42 25.08
CA LYS A 93 -17.43 -2.43 24.41
C LYS A 93 -18.86 -1.91 24.43
N ILE A 94 -19.33 -1.33 23.33
CA ILE A 94 -20.76 -1.08 23.11
C ILE A 94 -21.06 -1.42 21.63
N ASP A 95 -21.85 -2.47 21.44
CA ASP A 95 -22.43 -2.86 20.15
C ASP A 95 -23.59 -1.91 19.78
N GLY A 96 -23.66 -1.47 18.51
CA GLY A 96 -24.95 -1.09 17.90
C GLY A 96 -24.92 -0.10 16.75
N TRP A 97 -25.43 -0.53 15.60
CA TRP A 97 -25.81 0.34 14.47
C TRP A 97 -26.99 1.23 14.89
N VAL A 98 -26.89 2.55 14.73
CA VAL A 98 -28.03 3.48 14.88
C VAL A 98 -28.37 4.04 13.50
N GLN A 99 -29.58 3.77 13.01
CA GLN A 99 -30.08 4.40 11.78
C GLN A 99 -30.50 5.85 12.08
N GLU A 100 -30.17 6.78 11.17
CA GLU A 100 -30.47 8.22 11.24
C GLU A 100 -31.93 8.56 11.58
N ALA A 101 -32.87 7.65 11.31
CA ALA A 101 -34.29 7.95 11.38
C ALA A 101 -34.84 8.21 12.80
N ASN A 102 -34.13 7.86 13.89
CA ASN A 102 -34.66 7.96 15.27
C ASN A 102 -33.67 8.50 16.33
N SER A 103 -32.52 9.07 15.94
CA SER A 103 -31.52 9.60 16.87
C SER A 103 -31.70 11.08 17.15
N ARG A 104 -31.63 11.49 18.42
CA ARG A 104 -31.73 12.89 18.85
C ARG A 104 -30.40 13.37 19.45
N GLN A 105 -30.03 14.62 19.17
CA GLN A 105 -28.84 15.26 19.75
C GLN A 105 -29.21 16.45 20.63
N GLY A 106 -28.41 16.72 21.65
CA GLY A 106 -28.55 17.90 22.51
C GLY A 106 -27.23 18.34 23.11
N ILE A 107 -27.15 19.61 23.52
CA ILE A 107 -25.97 20.19 24.16
C ILE A 107 -26.23 20.37 25.66
N TYR A 108 -25.36 19.81 26.50
CA TYR A 108 -25.52 19.79 27.94
C TYR A 108 -24.22 20.18 28.65
N ARG A 109 -24.32 20.93 29.74
CA ARG A 109 -23.19 21.21 30.64
C ARG A 109 -22.95 20.03 31.58
N GLU A 110 -21.73 19.96 32.09
CA GLU A 110 -21.42 19.08 33.21
C GLU A 110 -22.35 19.38 34.42
N PRO A 111 -22.92 18.35 35.08
CA PRO A 111 -23.74 18.54 36.28
C PRO A 111 -22.95 19.19 37.41
N SER A 112 -23.63 19.99 38.23
CA SER A 112 -22.97 20.74 39.32
C SER A 112 -22.56 19.86 40.51
N ALA A 113 -23.15 18.67 40.68
CA ALA A 113 -22.80 17.70 41.72
C ALA A 113 -22.72 16.27 41.16
N PRO A 114 -21.77 15.43 41.64
CA PRO A 114 -21.69 14.03 41.26
C PRO A 114 -22.93 13.25 41.76
N GLY A 115 -23.73 12.72 40.84
CA GLY A 115 -24.94 11.92 41.14
C GLY A 115 -26.27 12.57 40.74
N ASP A 116 -26.27 13.83 40.30
CA ASP A 116 -27.44 14.45 39.67
C ASP A 116 -27.68 13.85 38.28
N ALA A 117 -28.95 13.75 37.86
CA ALA A 117 -29.31 13.25 36.54
C ALA A 117 -28.67 14.14 35.45
N PRO A 118 -27.82 13.60 34.55
CA PRO A 118 -26.94 14.42 33.72
C PRO A 118 -27.62 15.09 32.52
N TYR A 119 -28.84 14.69 32.16
CA TYR A 119 -29.56 15.18 30.98
C TYR A 119 -30.96 15.63 31.39
N ASN A 120 -31.09 16.91 31.71
CA ASN A 120 -32.35 17.53 32.13
C ASN A 120 -32.40 19.00 31.70
N ALA A 121 -33.51 19.68 32.00
CA ALA A 121 -33.71 21.08 31.63
C ALA A 121 -32.65 22.03 32.23
N ASP A 122 -32.09 21.70 33.40
CA ASP A 122 -31.12 22.55 34.12
C ASP A 122 -29.70 22.42 33.56
N THR A 123 -29.36 21.27 32.98
CA THR A 123 -28.07 20.99 32.34
C THR A 123 -28.07 21.34 30.85
N ARG A 124 -29.25 21.42 30.22
CA ARG A 124 -29.38 21.73 28.79
C ARG A 124 -28.96 23.16 28.48
N VAL A 125 -28.13 23.31 27.44
CA VAL A 125 -27.70 24.62 26.93
C VAL A 125 -28.58 25.00 25.75
N SER A 126 -29.06 26.24 25.73
CA SER A 126 -29.86 26.81 24.63
C SER A 126 -29.04 27.14 23.38
N ILE A 127 -28.22 26.19 22.92
CA ILE A 127 -27.53 26.24 21.64
C ILE A 127 -28.19 25.21 20.71
N PRO A 128 -28.80 25.61 19.58
CA PRO A 128 -29.31 24.68 18.59
C PRO A 128 -28.18 23.80 18.06
N VAL A 129 -28.36 22.48 18.03
CA VAL A 129 -27.32 21.54 17.57
C VAL A 129 -26.91 21.84 16.13
N ASP A 130 -27.87 22.06 15.23
CA ASP A 130 -27.58 22.40 13.83
C ASP A 130 -26.82 23.73 13.73
N GLY A 131 -27.17 24.71 14.58
CA GLY A 131 -26.45 25.98 14.65
C GLY A 131 -25.01 25.81 15.14
N PHE A 132 -24.77 24.95 16.12
CA PHE A 132 -23.42 24.59 16.58
C PHE A 132 -22.63 23.87 15.48
N LYS A 133 -23.24 22.93 14.77
CA LYS A 133 -22.64 22.23 13.63
C LYS A 133 -22.25 23.18 12.50
N SER A 134 -23.11 24.14 12.15
CA SER A 134 -22.78 25.21 11.20
C SER A 134 -21.66 26.11 11.70
N LEU A 135 -21.61 26.43 13.00
CA LEU A 135 -20.50 27.20 13.56
C LEU A 135 -19.15 26.46 13.49
N VAL A 136 -19.18 25.15 13.74
CA VAL A 136 -18.02 24.26 13.57
C VAL A 136 -17.58 24.24 12.11
N TRP A 137 -18.55 24.12 11.19
CA TRP A 137 -18.33 24.15 9.74
C TRP A 137 -17.68 25.47 9.29
N ASP A 138 -18.15 26.61 9.79
CA ASP A 138 -17.67 27.95 9.43
C ASP A 138 -16.36 28.36 10.15
N THR A 139 -15.73 27.45 10.89
CA THR A 139 -14.47 27.74 11.59
C THR A 139 -13.29 27.35 10.72
N ASP A 140 -12.47 28.34 10.33
CA ASP A 140 -11.23 28.14 9.57
C ASP A 140 -10.16 27.42 10.43
N ARG A 141 -10.26 26.10 10.43
CA ARG A 141 -9.38 25.19 11.16
C ARG A 141 -7.96 25.27 10.59
N THR A 142 -7.80 25.28 9.28
CA THR A 142 -6.48 25.27 8.60
C THR A 142 -5.61 26.45 9.02
N SER A 143 -6.16 27.66 9.05
CA SER A 143 -5.42 28.86 9.49
C SER A 143 -5.02 28.80 10.97
N MET A 144 -5.86 28.22 11.84
CA MET A 144 -5.56 28.03 13.26
C MET A 144 -4.36 27.09 13.46
N TYR A 145 -4.36 25.93 12.80
CA TYR A 145 -3.25 24.98 12.91
C TYR A 145 -1.96 25.54 12.34
N LYS A 146 -2.02 26.24 11.19
CA LYS A 146 -0.86 26.91 10.62
C LYS A 146 -0.24 27.91 11.60
N LYS A 147 -1.05 28.70 12.29
CA LYS A 147 -0.59 29.66 13.30
C LYS A 147 0.06 28.98 14.52
N THR A 148 -0.48 27.83 14.95
CA THR A 148 0.15 27.01 15.99
C THR A 148 1.52 26.48 15.53
N LEU A 149 1.62 26.00 14.30
CA LEU A 149 2.89 25.52 13.71
C LEU A 149 3.90 26.66 13.54
N ASP A 150 3.47 27.83 13.06
CA ASP A 150 4.32 29.01 12.92
C ASP A 150 4.89 29.41 14.29
N GLY A 151 4.04 29.55 15.31
CA GLY A 151 4.48 29.88 16.67
C GLY A 151 5.41 28.82 17.28
N PHE A 152 5.23 27.55 16.93
CA PHE A 152 6.13 26.48 17.32
C PHE A 152 7.49 26.61 16.64
N TRP A 153 7.52 26.61 15.30
CA TRP A 153 8.76 26.60 14.55
C TRP A 153 9.55 27.88 14.76
N ASP A 154 8.91 29.04 14.91
CA ASP A 154 9.58 30.30 15.23
C ASP A 154 10.38 30.22 16.54
N LYS A 155 9.86 29.52 17.54
CA LYS A 155 10.52 29.38 18.85
C LYS A 155 11.53 28.24 18.91
N HIS A 156 11.32 27.18 18.14
CA HIS A 156 12.02 25.91 18.33
C HIS A 156 12.95 25.50 17.18
N THR A 157 12.87 26.13 16.00
CA THR A 157 13.71 25.79 14.83
C THR A 157 15.20 25.73 15.18
N ASP A 158 15.72 26.70 15.94
CA ASP A 158 17.15 26.76 16.29
C ASP A 158 17.58 25.69 17.31
N SER A 159 16.63 25.12 18.04
CA SER A 159 16.88 24.13 19.09
C SER A 159 16.56 22.69 18.68
N TYR A 160 15.81 22.50 17.59
CA TYR A 160 15.24 21.21 17.21
C TYR A 160 16.33 20.18 16.91
N ALA A 161 17.33 20.51 16.09
CA ALA A 161 18.42 19.59 15.77
C ALA A 161 19.23 19.19 17.02
N ALA A 162 19.46 20.12 17.94
CA ALA A 162 20.12 19.83 19.22
C ALA A 162 19.28 18.88 20.09
N LEU A 163 17.97 19.07 20.15
CA LEU A 163 17.05 18.17 20.87
C LEU A 163 16.99 16.77 20.23
N SER A 164 17.00 16.68 18.89
CA SER A 164 17.08 15.40 18.18
C SER A 164 18.39 14.66 18.49
N LYS A 165 19.52 15.37 18.53
CA LYS A 165 20.81 14.79 18.98
C LYS A 165 20.72 14.27 20.39
N ILE A 166 20.17 15.06 21.33
CA ILE A 166 19.97 14.63 22.73
C ILE A 166 19.10 13.36 22.80
N SER A 167 18.03 13.29 22.01
CA SER A 167 17.16 12.11 21.91
C SER A 167 17.93 10.87 21.43
N PHE A 168 18.79 11.04 20.43
CA PHE A 168 19.65 9.97 19.92
C PHE A 168 20.69 9.52 20.97
N VAL A 169 21.32 10.43 21.72
CA VAL A 169 22.25 10.01 22.78
C VAL A 169 21.54 9.31 23.93
N LYS A 170 20.33 9.77 24.28
CA LYS A 170 19.47 9.08 25.25
C LYS A 170 19.19 7.64 24.80
N ALA A 171 18.85 7.43 23.54
CA ALA A 171 18.62 6.11 22.95
C ALA A 171 19.86 5.20 23.06
N ILE A 172 21.04 5.68 22.63
CA ILE A 172 22.30 4.94 22.72
C ILE A 172 22.57 4.52 24.16
N ASN A 173 22.50 5.47 25.10
CA ASN A 173 22.81 5.20 26.51
C ASN A 173 21.85 4.20 27.13
N LEU A 174 20.54 4.35 26.85
CA LEU A 174 19.52 3.47 27.40
C LEU A 174 19.70 2.03 26.88
N GLN A 175 19.81 1.85 25.57
CA GLN A 175 19.97 0.50 24.99
C GLN A 175 21.32 -0.15 25.35
N ARG A 176 22.38 0.65 25.58
CA ARG A 176 23.65 0.17 26.12
C ARG A 176 23.51 -0.35 27.55
N LEU A 177 22.84 0.42 28.43
CA LEU A 177 22.59 0.02 29.82
C LEU A 177 21.72 -1.24 29.90
N GLU A 178 20.79 -1.40 28.96
CA GLU A 178 19.91 -2.57 28.84
C GLU A 178 20.59 -3.78 28.18
N GLY A 179 21.79 -3.62 27.63
CA GLY A 179 22.49 -4.68 26.89
C GLY A 179 21.86 -5.02 25.54
N THR A 180 20.94 -4.21 25.03
CA THR A 180 20.30 -4.37 23.71
C THR A 180 21.08 -3.71 22.58
N LEU A 181 22.06 -2.85 22.91
CA LEU A 181 23.05 -2.28 22.00
C LEU A 181 24.47 -2.67 22.45
N GLY A 182 25.20 -3.39 21.62
CA GLY A 182 26.54 -3.87 21.95
C GLY A 182 27.64 -2.79 21.81
N PRO A 183 28.90 -3.12 22.13
CA PRO A 183 30.00 -2.15 22.11
C PRO A 183 30.33 -1.61 20.72
N ALA A 184 30.28 -2.46 19.67
CA ALA A 184 30.60 -2.04 18.30
C ALA A 184 29.50 -1.11 17.74
N GLU A 185 28.25 -1.41 18.04
CA GLU A 185 27.08 -0.63 17.65
C GLU A 185 27.04 0.70 18.42
N THR A 186 27.37 0.68 19.71
CA THR A 186 27.52 1.91 20.52
C THR A 186 28.58 2.82 19.92
N ALA A 187 29.75 2.28 19.57
CA ALA A 187 30.84 3.05 18.97
C ALA A 187 30.43 3.64 17.60
N LEU A 188 29.72 2.87 16.78
CA LEU A 188 29.21 3.34 15.49
C LEU A 188 28.17 4.45 15.65
N ALA A 189 27.18 4.28 16.55
CA ALA A 189 26.17 5.30 16.84
C ALA A 189 26.80 6.57 17.42
N GLN A 190 27.83 6.43 18.26
CA GLN A 190 28.59 7.56 18.80
C GLN A 190 29.33 8.33 17.69
N ARG A 191 29.96 7.65 16.73
CA ARG A 191 30.64 8.33 15.61
C ARG A 191 29.68 9.18 14.77
N ALA A 192 28.40 8.80 14.66
CA ALA A 192 27.38 9.60 13.99
C ALA A 192 27.05 10.94 14.69
N LEU A 193 27.40 11.09 15.98
CA LEU A 193 27.23 12.35 16.73
C LEU A 193 28.38 13.35 16.50
N GLY A 194 29.46 12.93 15.83
CA GLY A 194 30.63 13.78 15.61
C GLY A 194 31.38 14.12 16.91
N PRO A 195 31.92 15.36 17.06
CA PRO A 195 32.77 15.74 18.21
C PRO A 195 32.11 15.57 19.58
N VAL A 196 30.78 15.64 19.64
CA VAL A 196 30.00 15.46 20.89
C VAL A 196 30.24 14.09 21.50
N ALA A 197 30.49 13.06 20.69
CA ALA A 197 30.76 11.71 21.19
C ALA A 197 32.14 11.53 21.83
N GLN A 198 33.06 12.50 21.65
CA GLN A 198 34.39 12.43 22.24
C GLN A 198 34.43 12.95 23.68
N LYS A 199 33.35 13.59 24.15
CA LYS A 199 33.23 14.08 25.52
C LYS A 199 32.60 13.02 26.42
N ASP A 200 33.11 12.94 27.65
CA ASP A 200 32.47 12.13 28.68
C ASP A 200 31.06 12.65 28.97
N TRP A 201 30.12 11.73 29.18
CA TRP A 201 28.70 12.07 29.37
C TRP A 201 28.47 13.04 30.55
N SER A 202 29.30 12.96 31.59
CA SER A 202 29.27 13.87 32.74
C SER A 202 29.70 15.31 32.42
N GLU A 203 30.31 15.53 31.25
CA GLU A 203 30.87 16.81 30.81
C GLU A 203 30.08 17.45 29.67
N LEU A 204 29.01 16.79 29.19
CA LEU A 204 28.15 17.30 28.13
C LEU A 204 27.28 18.47 28.61
N THR A 205 27.25 19.52 27.80
CA THR A 205 26.44 20.72 27.97
C THR A 205 25.45 20.88 26.82
N VAL A 206 24.41 21.68 27.01
CA VAL A 206 23.42 21.99 25.94
C VAL A 206 24.08 22.64 24.71
N GLN A 207 25.21 23.34 24.89
CA GLN A 207 25.92 23.97 23.78
C GLN A 207 26.63 22.97 22.88
N ASP A 208 27.08 21.84 23.43
CA ASP A 208 27.75 20.80 22.65
C ASP A 208 26.83 20.23 21.56
N PHE A 209 25.53 20.18 21.83
CA PHE A 209 24.52 19.69 20.88
C PHE A 209 24.16 20.70 19.77
N LYS A 210 24.62 21.95 19.85
CA LYS A 210 24.41 22.96 18.81
C LYS A 210 25.49 22.95 17.73
N GLU A 211 26.64 22.36 18.01
CA GLU A 211 27.71 22.23 17.02
C GLU A 211 27.29 21.21 15.94
N ALA A 212 27.60 21.53 14.68
CA ALA A 212 27.32 20.63 13.56
C ALA A 212 28.14 19.34 13.71
N ALA A 213 27.52 18.19 13.43
CA ALA A 213 28.26 16.92 13.40
C ALA A 213 29.36 16.99 12.33
N VAL A 214 30.63 16.78 12.73
CA VAL A 214 31.75 16.70 11.78
C VAL A 214 31.63 15.40 10.99
N LYS A 215 31.77 15.49 9.67
CA LYS A 215 31.63 14.36 8.75
C LYS A 215 32.77 13.36 8.96
N ASP A 216 32.45 12.19 9.49
CA ASP A 216 33.33 11.03 9.50
C ASP A 216 33.40 10.45 8.07
N PRO A 217 34.56 10.47 7.39
CA PRO A 217 34.68 10.01 6.00
C PRO A 217 34.53 8.48 5.85
N ASP A 218 34.62 7.73 6.95
CA ASP A 218 34.43 6.29 6.99
C ASP A 218 32.97 5.89 7.26
N LEU A 219 32.04 6.86 7.39
CA LEU A 219 30.61 6.61 7.57
C LEU A 219 29.78 7.06 6.35
N ASP A 220 28.77 6.25 6.03
CA ASP A 220 27.64 6.64 5.21
C ASP A 220 26.42 6.85 6.11
N ILE A 221 25.92 8.08 6.12
CA ILE A 221 24.71 8.46 6.87
C ILE A 221 23.66 8.94 5.87
N GLY A 222 22.45 8.42 6.00
CA GLY A 222 21.33 8.79 5.15
C GLY A 222 19.99 8.54 5.82
N LEU A 223 18.92 8.97 5.17
CA LEU A 223 17.55 8.70 5.60
C LEU A 223 16.92 7.64 4.70
N LEU A 224 16.11 6.77 5.28
CA LEU A 224 15.41 5.73 4.55
C LEU A 224 14.41 6.36 3.55
N SER A 225 14.23 5.73 2.40
CA SER A 225 13.19 6.05 1.42
C SER A 225 12.48 4.77 1.01
N ILE A 226 11.16 4.88 0.80
CA ILE A 226 10.30 3.76 0.38
C ILE A 226 9.58 4.16 -0.90
N ASN A 227 9.82 3.42 -1.98
CA ASN A 227 9.36 3.70 -3.33
C ASN A 227 9.68 5.13 -3.80
N GLY A 228 10.88 5.63 -3.46
CA GLY A 228 11.31 6.98 -3.78
C GLY A 228 10.74 8.07 -2.85
N PHE A 229 9.83 7.73 -1.94
CA PHE A 229 9.32 8.66 -0.94
C PHE A 229 10.23 8.72 0.28
N GLU A 230 10.71 9.92 0.59
CA GLU A 230 11.66 10.16 1.66
C GLU A 230 11.02 10.02 3.05
N SER A 231 11.64 9.23 3.93
CA SER A 231 11.27 9.28 5.35
C SER A 231 11.69 10.61 5.97
N THR A 232 10.94 11.02 6.99
CA THR A 232 11.19 12.29 7.69
C THR A 232 12.26 12.19 8.77
N ASP A 233 12.53 10.98 9.30
CA ASP A 233 13.39 10.79 10.45
C ASP A 233 14.01 9.38 10.62
N LEU A 234 13.79 8.43 9.70
CA LEU A 234 14.38 7.09 9.77
C LEU A 234 15.83 7.11 9.32
N MET A 235 16.76 7.26 10.26
CA MET A 235 18.19 7.48 9.96
C MET A 235 18.99 6.18 9.91
N CYS A 236 19.70 5.96 8.82
CA CYS A 236 20.65 4.86 8.64
C CYS A 236 22.09 5.36 8.83
N VAL A 237 22.88 4.66 9.63
CA VAL A 237 24.32 4.90 9.84
C VAL A 237 25.08 3.63 9.49
N THR A 238 25.87 3.67 8.42
CA THR A 238 26.65 2.52 7.93
C THR A 238 28.14 2.80 8.02
N ASP A 239 28.89 1.88 8.61
CA ASP A 239 30.35 1.89 8.56
C ASP A 239 30.84 1.35 7.21
N ARG A 240 31.59 2.15 6.45
CA ARG A 240 32.05 1.78 5.09
C ARG A 240 32.97 0.57 5.08
N LYS A 241 33.76 0.36 6.14
CA LYS A 241 34.78 -0.69 6.22
C LYS A 241 34.19 -2.03 6.61
N THR A 242 33.31 -2.02 7.61
CA THR A 242 32.73 -3.24 8.20
C THR A 242 31.36 -3.59 7.63
N GLN A 243 30.71 -2.65 6.94
CA GLN A 243 29.32 -2.71 6.49
C GLN A 243 28.29 -2.76 7.61
N LEU A 244 28.69 -2.74 8.89
CA LEU A 244 27.76 -2.66 10.01
C LEU A 244 26.85 -1.44 9.85
N THR A 245 25.53 -1.67 9.87
CA THR A 245 24.52 -0.63 9.69
C THR A 245 23.59 -0.55 10.89
N LEU A 246 23.28 0.67 11.31
CA LEU A 246 22.29 0.97 12.33
C LEU A 246 21.11 1.72 11.71
N LEU A 247 19.89 1.31 12.00
CA LEU A 247 18.67 2.08 11.72
C LEU A 247 18.17 2.69 13.03
N TYR A 248 18.07 4.01 13.07
CA TYR A 248 17.48 4.76 14.17
C TYR A 248 16.03 5.12 13.83
N ILE A 249 15.10 4.67 14.67
CA ILE A 249 13.66 4.89 14.58
C ILE A 249 13.23 5.71 15.81
N PRO A 250 13.13 7.04 15.71
CA PRO A 250 12.72 7.90 16.81
C PRO A 250 11.35 7.50 17.38
N GLY A 251 11.15 7.67 18.70
CA GLY A 251 9.87 7.41 19.37
C GLY A 251 9.63 5.96 19.85
N ASN A 252 10.46 4.99 19.44
CA ASN A 252 10.40 3.62 19.96
C ASN A 252 11.12 3.45 21.31
N SER A 253 10.74 2.42 22.08
CA SER A 253 11.46 2.03 23.30
C SER A 253 12.86 1.50 23.02
N SER A 254 13.03 0.72 21.97
CA SER A 254 14.35 0.28 21.53
C SER A 254 14.63 0.83 20.12
N PRO A 255 14.99 2.12 20.01
CA PRO A 255 14.95 2.85 18.74
C PRO A 255 16.13 2.57 17.80
N ILE A 256 17.24 2.00 18.28
CA ILE A 256 18.40 1.67 17.44
C ILE A 256 18.38 0.18 17.13
N HIS A 257 18.35 -0.14 15.83
CA HIS A 257 18.34 -1.48 15.27
C HIS A 257 19.65 -1.78 14.56
N ARG A 258 20.25 -2.93 14.86
CA ARG A 258 21.48 -3.40 14.23
C ARG A 258 21.18 -4.26 12.99
N PHE A 259 21.99 -4.06 11.96
CA PHE A 259 22.11 -4.92 10.79
C PHE A 259 23.59 -5.15 10.46
N ASP A 260 23.95 -6.36 10.02
CA ASP A 260 25.35 -6.66 9.67
C ASP A 260 25.77 -6.03 8.33
N ASN A 261 24.78 -5.65 7.50
CA ASN A 261 24.95 -4.93 6.25
C ASN A 261 23.66 -4.15 5.90
N PRO A 262 23.74 -3.09 5.08
CA PRO A 262 22.57 -2.26 4.78
C PRO A 262 21.46 -3.01 4.02
N GLN A 263 21.79 -4.06 3.27
CA GLN A 263 20.82 -4.86 2.50
C GLN A 263 19.82 -5.61 3.40
N GLN A 264 20.17 -5.88 4.66
CA GLN A 264 19.25 -6.54 5.60
C GLN A 264 18.08 -5.65 6.04
N ILE A 265 18.17 -4.34 5.87
CA ILE A 265 17.11 -3.39 6.27
C ILE A 265 15.82 -3.66 5.48
N SER A 266 15.91 -3.85 4.17
CA SER A 266 14.76 -4.03 3.30
C SER A 266 13.93 -5.24 3.70
N ASN A 267 14.59 -6.38 3.95
CA ASN A 267 13.95 -7.60 4.41
C ASN A 267 13.36 -7.48 5.82
N TRP A 268 14.04 -6.75 6.70
CA TRP A 268 13.52 -6.48 8.04
C TRP A 268 12.27 -5.60 8.00
N LEU A 269 12.27 -4.54 7.19
CA LEU A 269 11.13 -3.65 6.99
C LEU A 269 9.93 -4.40 6.42
N ALA A 270 10.15 -5.23 5.39
CA ALA A 270 9.12 -6.07 4.82
C ALA A 270 8.49 -6.98 5.88
N LYS A 271 9.32 -7.63 6.71
CA LYS A 271 8.86 -8.46 7.83
C LYS A 271 8.11 -7.67 8.91
N GLN A 272 8.49 -6.42 9.18
CA GLN A 272 7.71 -5.59 10.09
C GLN A 272 6.38 -5.17 9.47
N ALA A 273 6.36 -4.87 8.16
CA ALA A 273 5.19 -4.41 7.44
C ALA A 273 4.11 -5.49 7.23
N SER A 274 4.42 -6.77 7.47
CA SER A 274 3.42 -7.84 7.45
C SER A 274 2.46 -7.80 8.64
N ASP A 275 2.86 -7.16 9.74
CA ASP A 275 2.00 -6.86 10.87
C ASP A 275 1.33 -5.49 10.65
N PRO A 276 -0.02 -5.42 10.59
CA PRO A 276 -0.72 -4.16 10.35
C PRO A 276 -0.40 -3.05 11.35
N ALA A 277 -0.22 -3.36 12.64
CA ALA A 277 0.09 -2.35 13.66
C ALA A 277 1.50 -1.80 13.50
N LYS A 278 2.47 -2.66 13.18
CA LYS A 278 3.84 -2.26 12.86
C LYS A 278 3.93 -1.49 11.55
N ARG A 279 3.14 -1.87 10.54
CA ARG A 279 3.06 -1.16 9.26
C ARG A 279 2.58 0.27 9.44
N GLU A 280 1.52 0.48 10.20
CA GLU A 280 1.04 1.83 10.52
C GLU A 280 2.06 2.62 11.35
N SER A 281 2.78 1.96 12.26
CA SER A 281 3.91 2.60 12.97
C SER A 281 5.01 3.05 12.00
N LEU A 282 5.34 2.26 10.98
CA LEU A 282 6.30 2.65 9.95
C LEU A 282 5.79 3.81 9.09
N LEU A 283 4.50 3.79 8.72
CA LEU A 283 3.86 4.86 7.95
C LEU A 283 3.92 6.21 8.68
N SER A 284 3.87 6.20 10.01
CA SER A 284 3.98 7.41 10.82
C SER A 284 5.32 8.17 10.68
N HIS A 285 6.30 7.63 9.96
CA HIS A 285 7.57 8.30 9.64
C HIS A 285 7.58 8.99 8.26
N PHE A 286 6.46 8.97 7.53
CA PHE A 286 6.27 9.60 6.21
C PHE A 286 5.13 10.62 6.26
N SER A 287 5.14 11.60 5.34
CA SER A 287 4.06 12.58 5.23
C SER A 287 2.74 11.90 4.82
N LEU A 288 1.60 12.48 5.18
CA LEU A 288 0.28 11.99 4.75
C LEU A 288 0.12 11.97 3.24
N GLU A 289 0.76 12.92 2.55
CA GLU A 289 0.79 13.03 1.10
C GLU A 289 1.51 11.85 0.44
N ASP A 290 2.59 11.38 1.05
CA ASP A 290 3.39 10.25 0.58
C ASP A 290 2.78 8.90 0.97
N GLN A 291 2.00 8.87 2.06
CA GLN A 291 1.25 7.70 2.49
C GLN A 291 0.04 7.39 1.60
N ALA A 292 -0.53 8.39 0.93
CA ALA A 292 -1.78 8.26 0.19
C ALA A 292 -1.69 7.17 -0.89
N GLU A 293 -2.77 6.40 -1.05
CA GLU A 293 -2.87 5.48 -2.18
C GLU A 293 -2.93 6.31 -3.47
N ARG A 294 -2.02 6.05 -4.41
CA ARG A 294 -2.03 6.73 -5.71
C ARG A 294 -2.41 5.72 -6.78
N ILE A 295 -3.05 6.25 -7.82
CA ILE A 295 -3.65 5.44 -8.89
C ILE A 295 -2.58 5.04 -9.93
N PHE A 296 -1.43 5.72 -9.94
CA PHE A 296 -0.38 5.58 -10.97
C PHE A 296 1.06 5.43 -10.40
N SER A 297 1.21 5.45 -9.08
CA SER A 297 2.44 5.06 -8.36
C SER A 297 2.03 4.45 -7.03
N ASP A 298 2.76 3.48 -6.52
CA ASP A 298 2.41 2.93 -5.21
C ASP A 298 2.87 3.89 -4.10
N GLY A 299 1.95 4.52 -3.38
CA GLY A 299 2.28 5.29 -2.18
C GLY A 299 3.00 4.42 -1.14
N VAL A 300 3.57 5.04 -0.10
CA VAL A 300 4.31 4.31 0.95
C VAL A 300 3.43 3.22 1.59
N ARG A 301 2.12 3.47 1.72
CA ARG A 301 1.13 2.51 2.23
C ARG A 301 0.99 1.29 1.33
N GLN A 302 0.74 1.50 0.04
CA GLN A 302 0.62 0.42 -0.95
C GLN A 302 1.92 -0.40 -1.00
N THR A 303 3.07 0.28 -0.97
CA THR A 303 4.39 -0.37 -0.97
C THR A 303 4.64 -1.21 0.27
N LEU A 304 4.34 -0.69 1.47
CA LEU A 304 4.50 -1.44 2.72
C LEU A 304 3.50 -2.61 2.81
N VAL A 305 2.27 -2.45 2.33
CA VAL A 305 1.31 -3.57 2.20
C VAL A 305 1.90 -4.65 1.30
N GLY A 306 2.41 -4.26 0.13
CA GLY A 306 3.05 -5.15 -0.83
C GLY A 306 4.25 -5.91 -0.26
N MET A 307 5.24 -5.20 0.30
CA MET A 307 6.41 -5.81 0.94
C MET A 307 6.05 -6.67 2.15
N GLY A 308 5.04 -6.26 2.94
CA GLY A 308 4.49 -7.04 4.04
C GLY A 308 4.03 -8.41 3.58
N THR A 309 3.22 -8.45 2.51
CA THR A 309 2.78 -9.70 1.90
C THR A 309 3.96 -10.53 1.40
N TRP A 310 4.92 -9.92 0.68
CA TRP A 310 6.13 -10.61 0.20
C TRP A 310 6.89 -11.34 1.31
N SER A 311 7.06 -10.72 2.49
CA SER A 311 7.79 -11.33 3.60
C SER A 311 7.08 -12.54 4.19
N ASP A 312 5.75 -12.51 4.25
CA ASP A 312 4.94 -13.64 4.70
C ASP A 312 5.02 -14.82 3.71
N HIS A 313 5.26 -14.55 2.43
CA HIS A 313 5.47 -15.56 1.39
C HIS A 313 6.84 -16.25 1.44
N GLN A 314 7.87 -15.60 2.01
CA GLN A 314 9.19 -16.23 2.21
C GLN A 314 9.26 -17.13 3.44
N ALA A 315 8.55 -16.79 4.52
CA ALA A 315 8.64 -17.50 5.81
C ALA A 315 7.78 -18.77 5.89
N ALA A 316 6.74 -18.89 5.06
CA ALA A 316 5.83 -20.02 5.05
C ALA A 316 5.94 -20.75 3.71
N GLY A 317 6.29 -22.04 3.72
CA GLY A 317 6.27 -22.89 2.52
C GLY A 317 4.86 -23.13 1.94
N ARG A 318 4.07 -22.08 1.65
CA ARG A 318 2.76 -22.09 0.99
C ARG A 318 2.47 -20.80 0.18
N SER A 319 1.73 -21.03 -0.92
CA SER A 319 1.15 -20.14 -1.93
C SER A 319 2.08 -19.19 -2.68
N ILE A 320 2.40 -19.62 -3.90
CA ILE A 320 3.26 -18.94 -4.87
C ILE A 320 2.53 -17.73 -5.53
N LEU A 321 1.20 -17.62 -5.36
CA LEU A 321 0.40 -16.49 -5.85
C LEU A 321 0.71 -15.16 -5.15
N GLY A 322 1.30 -15.22 -3.96
CA GLY A 322 1.72 -14.02 -3.25
C GLY A 322 3.15 -13.57 -3.56
N THR A 323 3.96 -14.47 -4.15
CA THR A 323 5.24 -14.13 -4.77
C THR A 323 5.08 -13.58 -6.20
N LEU A 324 3.85 -13.51 -6.74
CA LEU A 324 3.56 -12.91 -8.05
C LEU A 324 3.57 -11.39 -8.05
N ASN A 325 3.43 -10.75 -6.90
CA ASN A 325 3.53 -9.30 -6.83
C ASN A 325 4.99 -8.90 -6.69
N GLY A 326 5.47 -8.02 -7.58
CA GLY A 326 6.85 -7.55 -7.72
C GLY A 326 7.50 -6.85 -6.51
N TRP A 327 6.92 -6.98 -5.31
CA TRP A 327 7.29 -6.34 -4.04
C TRP A 327 8.56 -6.89 -3.38
N VAL A 328 9.61 -7.11 -4.16
CA VAL A 328 10.95 -7.45 -3.64
C VAL A 328 11.47 -6.24 -2.86
N PRO A 329 11.71 -6.33 -1.53
CA PRO A 329 11.98 -5.15 -0.70
C PRO A 329 13.19 -4.33 -1.15
N GLU A 330 14.19 -5.00 -1.72
CA GLU A 330 15.39 -4.36 -2.26
C GLU A 330 15.11 -3.43 -3.44
N ARG A 331 13.94 -3.53 -4.10
CA ARG A 331 13.52 -2.60 -5.17
C ARG A 331 12.93 -1.30 -4.65
N TYR A 332 12.29 -1.35 -3.48
CA TYR A 332 11.50 -0.24 -2.97
C TYR A 332 12.18 0.47 -1.80
N VAL A 333 13.12 -0.16 -1.10
CA VAL A 333 13.82 0.45 0.04
C VAL A 333 15.19 0.95 -0.38
N SER A 334 15.40 2.26 -0.27
CA SER A 334 16.70 2.91 -0.46
C SER A 334 17.09 3.76 0.76
N VAL A 335 18.33 4.23 0.77
CA VAL A 335 18.84 5.18 1.77
C VAL A 335 19.41 6.37 1.03
N ASP A 336 18.79 7.53 1.22
CA ASP A 336 19.21 8.77 0.56
C ASP A 336 20.37 9.39 1.35
N PRO A 337 21.56 9.54 0.74
CA PRO A 337 22.74 9.99 1.45
C PRO A 337 22.62 11.46 1.88
N ILE A 338 22.94 11.73 3.14
CA ILE A 338 23.01 13.09 3.66
C ILE A 338 24.46 13.56 3.65
N SER A 339 24.71 14.67 2.95
CA SER A 339 26.05 15.23 2.79
C SER A 339 26.50 16.13 3.96
N ASN A 340 25.53 16.65 4.73
CA ASN A 340 25.67 17.61 5.84
C ASN A 340 25.26 16.99 7.20
N ASP A 341 24.99 17.79 8.24
CA ASP A 341 24.53 17.29 9.54
C ASP A 341 23.16 16.56 9.42
N PRO A 342 23.07 15.27 9.78
CA PRO A 342 21.83 14.49 9.63
C PRO A 342 20.69 15.01 10.50
N PHE A 343 20.96 15.62 11.65
CA PHE A 343 19.94 16.15 12.54
C PHE A 343 19.36 17.48 12.04
N GLU A 344 20.13 18.22 11.25
CA GLU A 344 19.64 19.38 10.50
C GLU A 344 18.73 18.95 9.34
N ALA A 345 19.09 17.88 8.62
CA ALA A 345 18.23 17.32 7.58
C ALA A 345 16.89 16.82 8.15
N ILE A 346 16.92 16.09 9.27
CA ILE A 346 15.70 15.65 9.99
C ILE A 346 14.85 16.85 10.41
N LYS A 347 15.46 17.92 10.95
CA LYS A 347 14.74 19.15 11.29
C LYS A 347 13.99 19.72 10.08
N VAL A 348 14.68 19.85 8.94
CA VAL A 348 14.09 20.41 7.72
C VAL A 348 12.92 19.56 7.23
N ARG A 349 13.10 18.24 7.15
CA ARG A 349 12.04 17.31 6.72
C ARG A 349 10.86 17.28 7.69
N GLN A 350 11.10 17.27 9.00
CA GLN A 350 10.03 17.32 10.01
C GLN A 350 9.25 18.64 9.98
N LYS A 351 9.92 19.77 9.74
CA LYS A 351 9.26 21.06 9.52
C LYS A 351 8.38 21.01 8.27
N ALA A 352 8.92 20.61 7.13
CA ALA A 352 8.17 20.51 5.88
C ALA A 352 6.94 19.60 6.02
N ARG A 353 7.12 18.42 6.62
CA ARG A 353 6.03 17.48 6.91
C ARG A 353 4.94 18.09 7.78
N SER A 354 5.29 18.76 8.88
CA SER A 354 4.27 19.34 9.77
C SER A 354 3.33 20.30 9.05
N TYR A 355 3.84 21.04 8.05
CA TYR A 355 3.02 21.93 7.21
C TYR A 355 2.29 21.20 6.07
N SER A 356 2.95 20.26 5.37
CA SER A 356 2.31 19.46 4.31
C SER A 356 1.15 18.65 4.86
N ASP A 357 1.36 17.96 5.99
CA ASP A 357 0.31 17.19 6.62
C ASP A 357 -0.85 18.13 6.98
N ALA A 358 -0.59 19.28 7.65
CA ALA A 358 -1.61 20.25 8.04
C ALA A 358 -2.45 20.78 6.87
N GLN A 359 -1.87 20.91 5.68
CA GLN A 359 -2.57 21.31 4.46
C GLN A 359 -3.42 20.17 3.86
N ASN A 360 -2.86 18.96 3.81
CA ASN A 360 -3.47 17.82 3.13
C ASN A 360 -4.60 17.16 3.91
N ALA A 361 -4.57 17.29 5.24
CA ALA A 361 -5.56 16.65 6.09
C ALA A 361 -6.61 17.62 6.66
N ILE A 362 -6.51 18.92 6.34
CA ILE A 362 -7.57 19.89 6.62
C ILE A 362 -7.87 20.65 5.33
N VAL A 363 -8.47 19.94 4.37
CA VAL A 363 -8.98 20.56 3.14
C VAL A 363 -10.21 21.38 3.52
N SER A 364 -10.19 22.68 3.22
CA SER A 364 -11.36 23.56 3.31
C SER A 364 -12.43 23.12 2.32
N ASP A 365 -13.70 23.25 2.72
CA ASP A 365 -14.89 22.58 2.17
C ASP A 365 -15.21 22.74 0.66
N GLY A 366 -14.39 23.45 -0.12
CA GLY A 366 -14.54 23.57 -1.58
C GLY A 366 -14.28 22.27 -2.37
N ASP A 367 -13.55 21.32 -1.80
CA ASP A 367 -13.14 20.07 -2.48
C ASP A 367 -13.74 18.79 -1.87
N TYR A 368 -14.78 18.91 -1.01
CA TYR A 368 -15.43 17.80 -0.30
C TYR A 368 -15.92 16.66 -1.22
N ASN A 369 -16.17 16.95 -2.51
CA ASN A 369 -16.65 15.98 -3.50
C ASN A 369 -15.56 15.36 -4.41
N LYS A 370 -14.28 15.74 -4.30
CA LYS A 370 -13.24 15.29 -5.26
C LYS A 370 -12.21 14.28 -4.74
N ASN A 371 -11.99 14.15 -3.42
CA ASN A 371 -10.96 13.23 -2.89
C ASN A 371 -11.53 12.16 -1.97
N LYS A 372 -12.10 11.09 -2.56
CA LYS A 372 -12.59 9.91 -1.83
C LYS A 372 -11.49 9.09 -1.13
N ALA A 373 -10.23 9.21 -1.55
CA ALA A 373 -9.11 8.45 -0.98
C ALA A 373 -8.71 8.89 0.45
N LEU A 374 -8.97 10.15 0.82
CA LEU A 374 -8.66 10.73 2.15
C LEU A 374 -9.85 10.75 3.12
N GLN A 375 -11.03 10.27 2.69
CA GLN A 375 -12.23 10.13 3.53
C GLN A 375 -12.14 8.95 4.52
N LEU A 376 -11.14 8.07 4.37
CA LEU A 376 -10.92 6.88 5.22
C LEU A 376 -10.21 7.16 6.55
N VAL A 377 -9.77 8.40 6.80
CA VAL A 377 -9.08 8.78 8.04
C VAL A 377 -9.91 9.83 8.77
N GLU A 378 -10.34 9.53 9.99
CA GLU A 378 -11.06 10.48 10.85
C GLU A 378 -10.26 11.79 11.05
N GLU A 379 -10.93 12.94 11.06
CA GLU A 379 -10.32 14.27 11.24
C GLU A 379 -9.50 14.39 12.54
N ALA A 380 -9.81 13.60 13.58
CA ALA A 380 -9.02 13.53 14.81
C ALA A 380 -7.61 12.94 14.59
N THR A 381 -7.53 11.89 13.76
CA THR A 381 -6.31 11.16 13.44
C THR A 381 -5.37 12.04 12.61
N LYS A 382 -5.95 12.84 11.71
CA LYS A 382 -5.28 13.88 10.92
C LYS A 382 -4.58 14.92 11.80
N VAL A 383 -5.30 15.46 12.79
CA VAL A 383 -4.77 16.44 13.76
C VAL A 383 -3.62 15.87 14.61
N ALA A 384 -3.72 14.61 15.03
CA ALA A 384 -2.66 13.95 15.79
C ALA A 384 -1.39 13.74 14.95
N MET A 385 -1.51 13.38 13.66
CA MET A 385 -0.36 13.15 12.80
C MET A 385 0.49 14.40 12.54
N PHE A 386 -0.11 15.60 12.57
CA PHE A 386 0.60 16.88 12.43
C PHE A 386 1.48 17.22 13.64
N MET A 387 1.08 16.69 14.79
CA MET A 387 1.72 16.96 16.07
C MET A 387 2.81 15.92 16.39
N THR A 388 2.81 14.77 15.69
CA THR A 388 3.83 13.72 15.83
C THR A 388 5.27 14.23 15.61
N PRO A 389 5.58 15.03 14.57
CA PRO A 389 6.89 15.67 14.40
C PRO A 389 7.35 16.51 15.61
N LEU A 390 6.39 17.05 16.37
CA LEU A 390 6.64 17.91 17.52
C LEU A 390 6.88 17.09 18.81
N ALA A 391 6.26 15.90 18.92
CA ALA A 391 6.31 15.01 20.08
C ALA A 391 7.66 14.30 20.28
N LEU A 392 8.42 14.07 19.20
CA LEU A 392 9.68 13.32 19.21
C LEU A 392 10.79 14.00 20.03
N VAL A 393 10.69 15.31 20.25
CA VAL A 393 11.76 16.14 20.85
C VAL A 393 11.33 16.92 22.10
N MET A 394 10.03 16.88 22.47
CA MET A 394 9.51 17.56 23.66
C MET A 394 8.50 16.70 24.44
N PRO A 395 8.79 16.39 25.71
CA PRO A 395 7.88 15.67 26.60
C PRO A 395 6.49 16.32 26.76
N GLU A 396 6.38 17.64 26.68
CA GLU A 396 5.13 18.37 26.91
C GLU A 396 4.13 18.25 25.74
N VAL A 397 4.63 18.12 24.50
CA VAL A 397 3.77 17.82 23.34
C VAL A 397 3.28 16.38 23.39
N ALA A 398 4.12 15.45 23.88
CA ALA A 398 3.69 14.08 24.14
C ALA A 398 2.58 14.01 25.21
N ILE A 399 2.68 14.80 26.29
CA ILE A 399 1.64 14.91 27.32
C ILE A 399 0.35 15.54 26.77
N ALA A 400 0.44 16.57 25.91
CA ALA A 400 -0.72 17.17 25.25
C ALA A 400 -1.41 16.20 24.27
N LEU A 401 -0.62 15.42 23.53
CA LEU A 401 -1.11 14.33 22.69
C LEU A 401 -1.78 13.24 23.54
N ASP A 402 -1.22 12.88 24.70
CA ASP A 402 -1.83 11.92 25.63
C ASP A 402 -3.20 12.38 26.15
N VAL A 403 -3.35 13.68 26.45
CA VAL A 403 -4.66 14.27 26.82
C VAL A 403 -5.64 14.25 25.64
N PHE A 404 -5.20 14.61 24.44
CA PHE A 404 -5.98 14.52 23.20
C PHE A 404 -6.42 13.07 22.88
N PHE A 405 -5.56 12.09 23.15
CA PHE A 405 -5.86 10.67 22.95
C PHE A 405 -6.84 10.10 24.00
N LEU A 406 -6.75 10.55 25.26
CA LEU A 406 -7.72 10.20 26.31
C LEU A 406 -9.11 10.75 26.02
N ALA A 407 -9.16 11.99 25.51
CA ALA A 407 -10.35 12.67 25.04
C ALA A 407 -11.07 11.95 23.89
N ALA A 408 -10.33 11.23 23.03
CA ALA A 408 -10.89 10.53 21.87
C ALA A 408 -11.53 9.16 22.19
N GLY A 409 -11.22 8.55 23.34
CA GLY A 409 -11.61 7.17 23.67
C GLY A 409 -12.37 6.94 24.98
N ALA A 410 -12.57 7.96 25.83
CA ALA A 410 -13.18 7.78 27.15
C ALA A 410 -14.69 8.07 27.16
N THR A 411 -15.51 7.03 26.95
CA THR A 411 -16.91 7.01 27.39
C THR A 411 -17.02 6.11 28.62
N GLN A 412 -17.02 6.76 29.79
CA GLN A 412 -17.26 6.24 31.16
C GLN A 412 -16.05 5.66 31.95
N ALA A 413 -15.40 6.52 32.74
CA ALA A 413 -15.07 6.26 34.16
C ALA A 413 -14.47 7.53 34.81
N GLY A 414 -15.12 8.05 35.85
CA GLY A 414 -14.51 9.02 36.75
C GLY A 414 -13.49 8.32 37.66
N ILE A 415 -12.46 9.08 38.07
CA ILE A 415 -11.34 8.72 38.97
C ILE A 415 -10.10 8.19 38.21
N GLY A 416 -9.08 9.06 38.06
CA GLY A 416 -7.76 8.62 37.56
C GLY A 416 -6.76 9.69 37.12
N ILE A 417 -7.08 10.98 37.17
CA ILE A 417 -6.20 12.06 36.67
C ILE A 417 -4.96 12.29 37.56
N ASP A 418 -4.99 11.83 38.82
CA ASP A 418 -4.07 12.30 39.86
C ASP A 418 -2.72 11.56 39.95
N ASP A 419 -2.57 10.40 39.31
CA ASP A 419 -1.35 9.56 39.40
C ASP A 419 -0.36 9.76 38.23
N ALA A 420 -0.83 10.14 37.03
CA ALA A 420 0.05 10.44 35.89
C ALA A 420 0.89 11.72 36.10
N VAL A 421 0.37 12.64 36.93
CA VAL A 421 1.01 13.93 37.24
C VAL A 421 2.10 13.81 38.33
N LYS A 422 2.14 12.72 39.11
CA LYS A 422 2.99 12.61 40.32
C LYS A 422 4.30 11.81 40.18
N GLY A 423 4.72 11.47 38.95
CA GLY A 423 6.13 11.19 38.66
C GLY A 423 6.80 10.04 39.44
N LYS A 424 6.16 8.89 39.56
CA LYS A 424 6.79 7.67 40.11
C LYS A 424 6.75 6.52 39.11
N ALA A 425 7.85 6.32 38.38
CA ALA A 425 8.12 5.08 37.68
C ALA A 425 9.44 4.49 38.19
N THR A 426 9.38 3.27 38.74
CA THR A 426 10.55 2.47 39.13
C THR A 426 11.02 1.58 37.98
N ALA A 427 12.33 1.28 37.94
CA ALA A 427 13.06 0.73 36.80
C ALA A 427 12.62 -0.67 36.27
N SER A 428 11.68 -1.36 36.92
CA SER A 428 11.12 -2.63 36.45
C SER A 428 9.82 -2.47 35.64
N ASP A 429 9.24 -1.27 35.64
CA ASP A 429 7.96 -0.93 34.99
C ASP A 429 8.20 -0.16 33.70
N ARG A 430 9.11 -0.64 32.84
CA ARG A 430 9.24 -0.03 31.53
C ARG A 430 7.97 -0.35 30.73
N ILE A 431 7.11 0.65 30.58
CA ILE A 431 6.06 0.65 29.56
C ILE A 431 6.76 0.44 28.22
N VAL A 432 6.39 -0.63 27.51
CA VAL A 432 6.90 -0.94 26.18
C VAL A 432 6.22 0.01 25.18
N PHE A 433 6.84 1.14 24.91
CA PHE A 433 6.42 2.09 23.87
C PHE A 433 6.95 1.64 22.49
N GLY A 434 6.08 1.59 21.48
CA GLY A 434 6.44 1.26 20.09
C GLY A 434 6.37 -0.24 19.75
N VAL A 435 5.83 -0.58 18.59
CA VAL A 435 5.61 -1.98 18.13
C VAL A 435 6.85 -2.55 17.40
N LEU A 436 7.80 -1.68 17.04
CA LEU A 436 9.00 -1.99 16.27
C LEU A 436 10.24 -2.14 17.18
N ASN A 437 10.18 -2.84 18.31
CA ASN A 437 11.32 -2.91 19.23
C ASN A 437 12.46 -3.82 18.73
N ALA A 438 13.72 -3.42 18.98
CA ALA A 438 14.91 -4.22 18.67
C ALA A 438 14.94 -5.56 19.44
N VAL A 439 15.33 -6.64 18.75
CA VAL A 439 15.49 -7.99 19.32
C VAL A 439 16.90 -8.11 19.93
N PRO A 440 17.09 -8.74 21.10
CA PRO A 440 18.42 -8.91 21.70
C PRO A 440 19.37 -9.67 20.75
N PRO A 441 20.66 -9.33 20.69
CA PRO A 441 21.63 -10.10 19.92
C PRO A 441 21.74 -11.53 20.49
N LEU A 442 21.19 -12.50 19.77
CA LEU A 442 21.41 -13.92 20.04
C LEU A 442 22.88 -14.21 19.71
N ALA A 443 23.69 -14.39 20.77
CA ALA A 443 25.09 -14.74 20.68
C ALA A 443 25.30 -15.99 19.81
N THR A 444 25.90 -15.81 18.64
CA THR A 444 26.45 -16.88 17.81
C THR A 444 27.78 -17.37 18.39
N HIS A 445 27.79 -17.91 19.61
CA HIS A 445 28.90 -18.72 20.11
C HIS A 445 28.39 -19.90 20.93
N ALA A 446 28.94 -21.07 20.62
CA ALA A 446 28.52 -22.37 21.10
C ALA A 446 28.44 -22.48 22.64
N GLY A 447 27.35 -23.10 23.12
CA GLY A 447 27.28 -23.83 24.39
C GLY A 447 27.21 -23.01 25.68
N ALA A 448 26.02 -22.51 26.04
CA ALA A 448 25.60 -22.32 27.44
C ALA A 448 24.06 -22.27 27.53
N PRO A 449 23.43 -22.89 28.55
CA PRO A 449 21.97 -23.00 28.63
C PRO A 449 21.34 -21.69 29.11
N LEU A 450 20.30 -21.22 28.42
CA LEU A 450 19.46 -20.12 28.89
C LEU A 450 18.78 -20.50 30.21
N ALA A 451 19.09 -19.76 31.27
CA ALA A 451 18.37 -19.82 32.53
C ALA A 451 16.96 -19.23 32.37
N LYS A 452 15.94 -20.10 32.46
CA LYS A 452 14.53 -19.71 32.65
C LYS A 452 14.38 -19.00 33.99
N VAL A 453 14.08 -17.70 33.96
CA VAL A 453 13.46 -17.00 35.09
C VAL A 453 11.95 -16.97 34.84
N THR A 454 11.28 -18.04 35.22
CA THR A 454 9.82 -18.06 35.41
C THR A 454 9.56 -18.19 36.90
N GLY A 455 9.01 -17.14 37.50
CA GLY A 455 8.51 -17.14 38.87
C GLY A 455 7.34 -18.10 39.04
N ARG A 456 7.41 -18.88 40.12
CA ARG A 456 6.45 -19.89 40.60
C ARG A 456 5.07 -19.32 40.91
N MET A 457 4.03 -20.13 40.69
CA MET A 457 3.11 -20.61 41.75
C MET A 457 2.45 -21.95 41.36
N ALA A 458 2.79 -23.01 42.13
CA ALA A 458 2.12 -24.27 42.50
C ALA A 458 0.95 -24.85 41.67
N GLY A 459 0.79 -26.16 41.44
CA GLY A 459 1.43 -27.41 41.88
C GLY A 459 1.11 -28.50 40.82
N GLY A 460 1.66 -29.71 40.75
CA GLY A 460 2.10 -30.70 41.72
C GLY A 460 1.54 -32.05 41.24
N GLY A 461 2.37 -32.97 40.71
CA GLY A 461 1.88 -34.25 40.17
C GLY A 461 2.92 -35.11 39.45
N LEU A 462 3.67 -35.86 40.25
CA LEU A 462 4.58 -37.02 40.05
C LEU A 462 4.57 -37.87 38.75
N ALA A 463 5.81 -38.33 38.43
CA ALA A 463 6.23 -39.65 37.90
C ALA A 463 5.97 -39.94 36.39
N THR A 464 6.85 -40.53 35.59
CA THR A 464 8.08 -41.36 35.77
C THR A 464 8.86 -41.37 34.44
N GLU A 465 10.19 -41.33 34.51
CA GLU A 465 11.14 -41.69 33.44
C GLU A 465 11.12 -43.18 33.14
N VAL A 466 11.32 -43.56 31.87
CA VAL A 466 12.02 -44.81 31.50
C VAL A 466 12.85 -44.53 30.24
N ASP A 467 14.17 -44.65 30.39
CA ASP A 467 15.19 -44.74 29.34
C ASP A 467 15.08 -46.04 28.53
N ALA A 468 15.46 -46.00 27.25
CA ALA A 468 16.32 -47.03 26.65
C ALA A 468 16.86 -46.60 25.27
N ALA A 469 18.18 -46.44 25.21
CA ALA A 469 18.98 -46.39 23.99
C ALA A 469 19.33 -47.81 23.49
N ALA A 470 19.49 -47.98 22.17
CA ALA A 470 20.47 -48.88 21.50
C ALA A 470 20.23 -48.86 19.97
N GLN A 471 21.12 -48.23 19.20
CA GLN A 471 22.20 -48.84 18.41
C GLN A 471 21.77 -49.49 17.07
N ALA A 472 22.38 -48.95 15.99
CA ALA A 472 22.38 -49.45 14.62
C ALA A 472 23.19 -50.76 14.48
N PRO A 473 23.12 -51.42 13.31
CA PRO A 473 24.30 -51.35 12.43
C PRO A 473 23.97 -51.24 10.92
N ALA A 474 24.95 -50.70 10.19
CA ALA A 474 25.00 -50.61 8.75
C ALA A 474 25.48 -51.91 8.09
N GLN A 475 24.98 -52.22 6.89
CA GLN A 475 25.70 -52.99 5.87
C GLN A 475 25.41 -52.44 4.46
N VAL A 476 26.38 -52.66 3.58
CA VAL A 476 26.72 -51.91 2.36
C VAL A 476 26.49 -52.76 1.10
N ASN A 477 26.07 -52.08 0.01
CA ASN A 477 26.17 -52.37 -1.44
C ASN A 477 25.44 -53.57 -2.08
N GLU A 478 24.69 -53.29 -3.17
CA GLU A 478 24.97 -53.85 -4.50
C GLU A 478 24.29 -53.05 -5.65
N GLN A 479 24.94 -53.04 -6.81
CA GLN A 479 24.64 -52.26 -8.02
C GLN A 479 23.68 -52.99 -8.99
N GLY A 480 22.82 -52.23 -9.68
CA GLY A 480 22.54 -52.39 -11.12
C GLY A 480 21.56 -53.47 -11.62
N ARG A 481 20.32 -53.07 -11.96
CA ARG A 481 19.55 -53.43 -13.19
C ARG A 481 18.20 -52.68 -13.22
N PRO A 482 17.66 -52.29 -14.40
CA PRO A 482 16.42 -51.53 -14.51
C PRO A 482 15.22 -52.43 -14.26
N PHE A 483 14.46 -52.19 -13.20
CA PHE A 483 13.16 -52.81 -12.99
C PHE A 483 12.14 -52.16 -13.93
N PHE A 484 12.03 -52.66 -15.16
CA PHE A 484 10.79 -52.50 -15.90
C PHE A 484 9.79 -53.52 -15.33
N ASN A 485 8.90 -53.06 -14.44
CA ASN A 485 7.78 -53.87 -13.98
C ASN A 485 6.71 -53.85 -15.07
N PRO A 486 6.38 -54.99 -15.73
CA PRO A 486 5.31 -54.99 -16.71
C PRO A 486 3.98 -54.59 -16.04
N PRO A 487 3.12 -53.83 -16.74
CA PRO A 487 1.86 -53.38 -16.16
C PRO A 487 0.98 -54.59 -15.81
N ARG A 488 0.28 -54.51 -14.67
CA ARG A 488 -0.58 -55.57 -14.12
C ARG A 488 -2.02 -55.06 -14.06
N HIS A 489 -2.98 -55.99 -13.98
CA HIS A 489 -4.37 -55.62 -13.73
C HIS A 489 -4.52 -55.09 -12.29
N VAL A 490 -4.80 -53.80 -12.16
CA VAL A 490 -5.17 -53.13 -10.91
C VAL A 490 -6.61 -52.65 -11.09
N ASN A 491 -7.54 -53.13 -10.25
CA ASN A 491 -8.97 -52.80 -10.33
C ASN A 491 -9.58 -52.96 -11.74
N GLY A 492 -9.28 -54.07 -12.41
CA GLY A 492 -9.84 -54.41 -13.72
C GLY A 492 -9.12 -53.80 -14.94
N HIS A 493 -8.15 -52.90 -14.74
CA HIS A 493 -7.45 -52.19 -15.81
C HIS A 493 -5.94 -52.42 -15.75
N ILE A 494 -5.26 -52.42 -16.90
CA ILE A 494 -3.80 -52.61 -16.99
C ILE A 494 -3.09 -51.31 -16.53
N GLY A 495 -2.31 -51.37 -15.45
CA GLY A 495 -1.61 -50.22 -14.86
C GLY A 495 -0.37 -50.59 -14.03
N TYR A 496 0.36 -49.60 -13.52
CA TYR A 496 1.56 -49.82 -12.70
C TYR A 496 1.24 -49.77 -11.20
N PRO A 497 1.92 -50.57 -10.36
CA PRO A 497 1.76 -50.45 -8.91
C PRO A 497 2.24 -49.06 -8.48
N MET A 498 1.40 -48.34 -7.70
CA MET A 498 1.54 -46.93 -7.26
C MET A 498 1.01 -45.85 -8.21
N SER A 499 0.34 -46.20 -9.32
CA SER A 499 -0.45 -45.19 -10.05
C SER A 499 -1.57 -44.63 -9.14
N PRO A 500 -1.81 -43.30 -9.14
CA PRO A 500 -2.86 -42.71 -8.30
C PRO A 500 -4.22 -43.36 -8.57
N VAL A 501 -4.96 -43.64 -7.50
CA VAL A 501 -6.22 -44.41 -7.50
C VAL A 501 -7.41 -43.66 -8.12
N SER A 502 -7.18 -42.42 -8.55
CA SER A 502 -8.11 -41.58 -9.28
C SER A 502 -7.34 -40.89 -10.40
N THR A 503 -7.91 -40.88 -11.60
CA THR A 503 -7.51 -39.96 -12.67
C THR A 503 -7.54 -38.53 -12.10
N PRO A 504 -6.55 -37.67 -12.37
CA PRO A 504 -6.67 -36.25 -12.05
C PRO A 504 -7.96 -35.75 -12.70
N ALA A 505 -8.97 -35.44 -11.91
CA ALA A 505 -10.14 -34.76 -12.42
C ALA A 505 -9.66 -33.37 -12.84
N ILE A 506 -9.65 -33.10 -14.14
CA ILE A 506 -9.62 -31.73 -14.63
C ILE A 506 -10.97 -31.16 -14.20
N LEU A 507 -10.99 -30.42 -13.10
CA LEU A 507 -12.18 -29.69 -12.67
C LEU A 507 -12.40 -28.57 -13.69
N ASP A 508 -13.16 -28.81 -14.75
CA ASP A 508 -13.55 -27.73 -15.67
C ASP A 508 -14.49 -26.74 -14.93
N GLU A 509 -15.21 -27.21 -13.91
CA GLU A 509 -16.10 -26.44 -13.04
C GLU A 509 -16.07 -27.02 -11.62
N PHE A 510 -16.19 -26.17 -10.61
CA PHE A 510 -16.32 -26.58 -9.21
C PHE A 510 -17.34 -25.73 -8.47
N THR A 511 -17.97 -26.35 -7.48
CA THR A 511 -19.00 -25.70 -6.66
C THR A 511 -18.47 -25.47 -5.25
N VAL A 512 -18.63 -24.23 -4.79
CA VAL A 512 -18.30 -23.79 -3.44
C VAL A 512 -19.61 -23.76 -2.62
N PRO A 513 -19.73 -24.55 -1.55
CA PRO A 513 -20.91 -24.51 -0.68
C PRO A 513 -20.88 -23.24 0.18
N MET A 514 -21.90 -22.39 0.03
CA MET A 514 -21.97 -21.05 0.64
C MET A 514 -22.95 -20.96 1.80
N ASP A 515 -23.61 -22.06 2.18
CA ASP A 515 -24.57 -22.06 3.28
C ASP A 515 -23.93 -21.62 4.61
N GLY A 516 -24.44 -20.53 5.19
CA GLY A 516 -23.92 -19.99 6.45
C GLY A 516 -22.51 -19.40 6.32
N VAL A 517 -22.07 -19.10 5.09
CA VAL A 517 -20.85 -18.34 4.79
C VAL A 517 -21.24 -16.89 4.54
N HIS A 518 -20.58 -15.98 5.23
CA HIS A 518 -20.80 -14.55 5.13
C HIS A 518 -19.61 -13.90 4.39
N GLN A 519 -19.89 -13.11 3.36
CA GLN A 519 -18.86 -12.32 2.69
C GLN A 519 -18.78 -10.95 3.35
N MET A 520 -17.59 -10.56 3.79
CA MET A 520 -17.35 -9.27 4.43
C MET A 520 -17.10 -8.18 3.39
N PHE A 521 -17.13 -6.90 3.80
CA PHE A 521 -16.73 -5.77 2.94
C PHE A 521 -15.31 -5.92 2.38
N SER A 522 -14.41 -6.55 3.14
CA SER A 522 -13.06 -6.89 2.68
C SER A 522 -13.03 -7.94 1.56
N LYS A 523 -14.18 -8.49 1.13
CA LYS A 523 -14.38 -9.65 0.26
C LYS A 523 -13.93 -11.00 0.84
N ASP A 524 -13.38 -11.03 2.05
CA ASP A 524 -13.06 -12.28 2.76
C ASP A 524 -14.34 -13.02 3.15
N TYR A 525 -14.26 -14.36 3.19
CA TYR A 525 -15.34 -15.19 3.70
C TYR A 525 -15.20 -15.42 5.20
N MET A 526 -16.33 -15.51 5.90
CA MET A 526 -16.41 -15.77 7.33
C MET A 526 -17.50 -16.81 7.61
N VAL A 527 -17.24 -17.70 8.57
CA VAL A 527 -18.23 -18.64 9.12
C VAL A 527 -18.28 -18.51 10.63
N TYR A 528 -19.39 -18.95 11.23
CA TYR A 528 -19.59 -18.88 12.68
C TYR A 528 -19.60 -20.26 13.31
N VAL A 529 -18.56 -20.58 14.09
CA VAL A 529 -18.48 -21.81 14.88
C VAL A 529 -18.93 -21.49 16.30
N GLY A 530 -20.15 -21.89 16.65
CA GLY A 530 -20.78 -21.46 17.89
C GLY A 530 -21.04 -19.95 17.87
N GLN A 531 -20.40 -19.20 18.78
CA GLN A 531 -20.51 -17.74 18.87
C GLN A 531 -19.32 -17.00 18.22
N TYR A 532 -18.34 -17.74 17.69
CA TYR A 532 -17.09 -17.17 17.19
C TYR A 532 -17.09 -17.11 15.67
N GLY A 533 -16.95 -15.89 15.12
CA GLY A 533 -16.72 -15.67 13.71
C GLY A 533 -15.25 -15.94 13.36
N THR A 534 -15.01 -16.73 12.32
CA THR A 534 -13.66 -17.03 11.83
C THR A 534 -13.59 -16.76 10.33
N LYS A 535 -12.53 -16.05 9.91
CA LYS A 535 -12.24 -15.90 8.48
C LYS A 535 -11.90 -17.28 7.90
N VAL A 536 -12.38 -17.54 6.69
CA VAL A 536 -12.14 -18.78 5.96
C VAL A 536 -11.88 -18.51 4.49
N THR A 537 -11.24 -19.47 3.83
CA THR A 537 -11.11 -19.55 2.38
C THR A 537 -11.39 -20.98 1.94
N TYR A 538 -11.91 -21.17 0.74
CA TYR A 538 -12.22 -22.50 0.24
C TYR A 538 -10.99 -23.12 -0.43
N ASP A 539 -10.60 -24.31 0.00
CA ASP A 539 -9.54 -25.12 -0.61
C ASP A 539 -10.13 -26.02 -1.67
N ILE A 540 -9.93 -25.64 -2.95
CA ILE A 540 -10.51 -26.34 -4.11
C ILE A 540 -10.01 -27.78 -4.17
N GLN A 541 -8.73 -28.01 -3.85
CA GLN A 541 -8.14 -29.35 -3.89
C GLN A 541 -8.67 -30.23 -2.75
N ALA A 542 -8.94 -29.63 -1.58
CA ALA A 542 -9.52 -30.36 -0.45
C ALA A 542 -11.05 -30.49 -0.51
N GLY A 543 -11.74 -29.65 -1.28
CA GLY A 543 -13.19 -29.54 -1.29
C GLY A 543 -13.77 -29.08 0.06
N LEU A 544 -13.01 -28.27 0.81
CA LEU A 544 -13.33 -27.91 2.20
C LEU A 544 -12.94 -26.46 2.50
N TRP A 545 -13.63 -25.85 3.47
CA TRP A 545 -13.25 -24.54 4.00
C TRP A 545 -12.05 -24.66 4.94
N ARG A 546 -11.13 -23.70 4.86
CA ARG A 546 -9.94 -23.60 5.71
C ARG A 546 -9.92 -22.27 6.42
N GLY A 547 -9.46 -22.27 7.66
CA GLY A 547 -9.37 -21.04 8.44
C GLY A 547 -8.28 -20.12 7.92
N LEU A 548 -8.56 -18.83 7.99
CA LEU A 548 -7.59 -17.77 7.75
C LEU A 548 -7.26 -17.10 9.08
N ARG A 549 -5.97 -16.88 9.31
CA ARG A 549 -5.49 -15.99 10.37
C ARG A 549 -5.73 -14.54 9.98
N GLU A 550 -5.60 -13.62 10.93
CA GLU A 550 -5.77 -12.18 10.66
C GLU A 550 -4.78 -11.65 9.60
N ASN A 551 -3.58 -12.24 9.51
CA ASN A 551 -2.58 -11.95 8.47
C ASN A 551 -2.87 -12.62 7.11
N GLY A 552 -4.04 -13.22 6.91
CA GLY A 552 -4.42 -13.90 5.67
C GLY A 552 -3.77 -15.26 5.44
N GLN A 553 -2.94 -15.76 6.37
CA GLN A 553 -2.37 -17.09 6.25
C GLN A 553 -3.41 -18.19 6.53
N VAL A 554 -3.37 -19.23 5.70
CA VAL A 554 -4.21 -20.41 5.90
C VAL A 554 -3.72 -21.20 7.11
N ASN A 555 -4.56 -21.32 8.13
CA ASN A 555 -4.27 -22.14 9.30
C ASN A 555 -4.53 -23.64 9.01
N ASP A 556 -4.15 -24.51 9.95
CA ASP A 556 -4.30 -25.96 9.79
C ASP A 556 -5.70 -26.48 10.19
N LEU A 557 -6.63 -25.58 10.51
CA LEU A 557 -8.01 -25.92 10.82
C LEU A 557 -8.87 -25.91 9.56
N PHE A 558 -9.71 -26.94 9.47
CA PHE A 558 -10.72 -27.12 8.45
C PHE A 558 -12.09 -26.93 9.06
N TYR A 559 -13.00 -26.39 8.25
CA TYR A 559 -14.35 -26.03 8.66
C TYR A 559 -15.37 -26.72 7.75
N TRP A 560 -16.42 -27.27 8.34
CA TRP A 560 -17.49 -27.96 7.63
C TRP A 560 -18.80 -27.85 8.44
N ARG A 561 -19.94 -28.11 7.81
CA ARG A 561 -21.23 -28.19 8.50
C ARG A 561 -21.54 -29.62 8.92
N ASP A 562 -21.97 -29.85 10.15
CA ASP A 562 -22.41 -31.18 10.60
C ASP A 562 -23.77 -31.58 9.99
N GLY A 563 -24.28 -32.78 10.33
CA GLY A 563 -25.57 -33.28 9.84
C GLY A 563 -26.80 -32.46 10.25
N ARG A 564 -26.65 -31.50 11.17
CA ARG A 564 -27.69 -30.54 11.55
C ARG A 564 -27.48 -29.17 10.91
N GLY A 565 -26.44 -29.02 10.08
CA GLY A 565 -26.09 -27.79 9.40
C GLY A 565 -25.28 -26.80 10.26
N ALA A 566 -24.79 -27.19 11.43
CA ALA A 566 -24.00 -26.34 12.31
C ALA A 566 -22.51 -26.42 11.93
N TRP A 567 -21.82 -25.27 11.87
CA TRP A 567 -20.39 -25.23 11.56
C TRP A 567 -19.54 -25.85 12.67
N GLN A 568 -18.58 -26.68 12.26
CA GLN A 568 -17.57 -27.33 13.08
C GLN A 568 -16.17 -26.93 12.61
N ALA A 569 -15.18 -27.11 13.48
CA ALA A 569 -13.78 -26.90 13.19
C ALA A 569 -12.96 -28.09 13.67
N GLY A 570 -11.88 -28.43 12.96
CA GLY A 570 -11.03 -29.56 13.31
C GLY A 570 -9.90 -29.79 12.32
N SER A 571 -9.21 -30.91 12.48
CA SER A 571 -8.17 -31.35 11.55
C SER A 571 -8.75 -31.71 10.17
N LYS A 572 -7.89 -31.80 9.15
CA LYS A 572 -8.29 -32.25 7.81
C LYS A 572 -9.00 -33.61 7.83
N ALA A 573 -8.49 -34.56 8.62
CA ALA A 573 -9.05 -35.90 8.70
C ALA A 573 -10.47 -35.89 9.28
N GLU A 574 -10.69 -35.12 10.35
CA GLU A 574 -12.01 -34.94 10.96
C GLU A 574 -12.98 -34.26 10.00
N ALA A 575 -12.53 -33.21 9.30
CA ALA A 575 -13.35 -32.50 8.34
C ALA A 575 -13.79 -33.37 7.17
N VAL A 576 -12.89 -34.21 6.63
CA VAL A 576 -13.21 -35.15 5.54
C VAL A 576 -14.24 -36.21 5.97
N VAL A 577 -14.20 -36.66 7.23
CA VAL A 577 -15.19 -37.61 7.76
C VAL A 577 -16.51 -36.89 8.05
N GLY A 578 -16.43 -35.73 8.70
CA GLY A 578 -17.57 -34.94 9.12
C GLY A 578 -18.36 -34.37 7.95
N SER A 579 -17.69 -34.02 6.84
CA SER A 579 -18.32 -33.46 5.65
C SER A 579 -19.21 -34.47 4.90
N LYS A 580 -18.99 -35.77 5.09
CA LYS A 580 -19.83 -36.82 4.47
C LYS A 580 -21.27 -36.82 4.99
N ASN A 581 -21.46 -36.32 6.20
CA ASN A 581 -22.77 -36.21 6.84
C ASN A 581 -23.38 -34.81 6.67
N THR A 582 -22.72 -33.90 5.96
CA THR A 582 -23.23 -32.55 5.69
C THR A 582 -24.46 -32.63 4.78
N PRO A 583 -25.56 -31.92 5.11
CA PRO A 583 -26.68 -31.78 4.18
C PRO A 583 -26.23 -31.20 2.84
N ALA A 584 -26.90 -31.58 1.75
CA ALA A 584 -26.62 -30.99 0.44
C ALA A 584 -26.75 -29.45 0.52
N SER A 585 -25.76 -28.74 -0.02
CA SER A 585 -25.72 -27.29 0.05
C SER A 585 -26.82 -26.66 -0.78
N ILE A 586 -27.56 -25.69 -0.23
CA ILE A 586 -28.66 -25.01 -0.92
C ILE A 586 -28.15 -23.77 -1.64
N ILE A 587 -27.25 -23.01 -1.00
CA ILE A 587 -26.58 -21.86 -1.59
C ILE A 587 -25.21 -22.32 -2.08
N ASN A 588 -24.95 -22.12 -3.37
CA ASN A 588 -23.73 -22.56 -4.02
C ASN A 588 -23.18 -21.43 -4.90
N LYS A 589 -21.86 -21.26 -4.88
CA LYS A 589 -21.15 -20.43 -5.87
C LYS A 589 -20.41 -21.35 -6.81
N THR A 590 -20.77 -21.32 -8.08
CA THR A 590 -20.14 -22.15 -9.11
C THR A 590 -19.11 -21.32 -9.85
N LEU A 591 -17.91 -21.87 -10.00
CA LEU A 591 -16.77 -21.22 -10.64
C LEU A 591 -16.07 -22.20 -11.57
N LYS A 592 -15.40 -21.67 -12.58
CA LYS A 592 -14.57 -22.45 -13.49
C LYS A 592 -13.11 -22.36 -13.09
N LEU A 593 -12.39 -23.44 -13.29
CA LEU A 593 -10.93 -23.47 -13.22
C LEU A 593 -10.42 -23.57 -14.66
N PRO A 594 -10.21 -22.43 -15.35
CA PRO A 594 -9.97 -22.44 -16.79
C PRO A 594 -8.70 -23.19 -17.14
N ARG A 595 -8.69 -23.88 -18.28
CA ARG A 595 -7.47 -24.52 -18.78
C ARG A 595 -6.48 -23.45 -19.22
N LEU A 596 -5.32 -23.43 -18.57
CA LEU A 596 -4.27 -22.48 -18.88
C LEU A 596 -3.67 -22.78 -20.26
N PRO A 597 -3.29 -21.74 -21.03
CA PRO A 597 -2.62 -21.93 -22.31
C PRO A 597 -1.29 -22.66 -22.11
N SER A 598 -0.92 -23.46 -23.11
CA SER A 598 0.36 -24.15 -23.09
C SER A 598 1.49 -23.15 -23.31
N LEU A 599 2.55 -23.28 -22.51
CA LEU A 599 3.77 -22.50 -22.74
C LEU A 599 4.38 -22.91 -24.08
N PRO A 600 4.70 -21.95 -24.95
CA PRO A 600 5.24 -22.27 -26.25
C PRO A 600 6.66 -22.82 -26.13
N SER A 601 6.97 -23.84 -26.92
CA SER A 601 8.32 -24.38 -27.05
C SER A 601 9.14 -23.56 -28.05
N GLY A 602 10.42 -23.33 -27.78
CA GLY A 602 11.31 -22.66 -28.74
C GLY A 602 11.26 -21.14 -28.70
N ALA A 603 10.79 -20.54 -27.60
CA ALA A 603 10.88 -19.10 -27.40
C ALA A 603 12.34 -18.62 -27.43
N THR A 604 12.61 -17.58 -28.21
CA THR A 604 13.93 -16.96 -28.39
C THR A 604 13.90 -15.51 -27.91
N GLU A 605 15.07 -14.93 -27.70
CA GLU A 605 15.19 -13.57 -27.17
C GLU A 605 14.58 -12.55 -28.14
N VAL A 606 13.68 -11.72 -27.62
CA VAL A 606 13.11 -10.57 -28.35
C VAL A 606 14.24 -9.55 -28.61
N PRO A 607 14.26 -8.87 -29.77
CA PRO A 607 15.26 -7.83 -30.04
C PRO A 607 15.36 -6.81 -28.91
N LYS A 608 16.59 -6.46 -28.49
CA LYS A 608 16.84 -5.43 -27.47
C LYS A 608 16.72 -4.02 -28.05
N VAL A 609 15.54 -3.70 -28.58
CA VAL A 609 15.19 -2.39 -29.12
C VAL A 609 13.90 -1.92 -28.45
N ILE A 610 13.90 -0.70 -27.93
CA ILE A 610 12.74 -0.02 -27.36
C ILE A 610 12.30 1.04 -28.37
N HIS A 611 11.04 0.97 -28.79
CA HIS A 611 10.42 1.87 -29.73
C HIS A 611 9.46 2.81 -29.01
N TYR A 612 9.65 4.11 -29.20
CA TYR A 612 8.71 5.17 -28.87
C TYR A 612 8.16 5.77 -30.15
N PHE A 613 6.94 6.30 -30.10
CA PHE A 613 6.34 7.03 -31.20
C PHE A 613 5.87 8.41 -30.72
N TRP A 614 6.14 9.44 -31.53
CA TRP A 614 5.64 10.78 -31.30
C TRP A 614 5.17 11.42 -32.59
N ALA A 615 3.98 12.03 -32.56
CA ALA A 615 3.43 12.77 -33.70
C ALA A 615 2.92 14.14 -33.26
N GLY A 616 3.08 15.14 -34.11
CA GLY A 616 2.57 16.48 -33.88
C GLY A 616 3.65 17.53 -33.59
N ASN A 617 3.46 18.29 -32.51
CA ASN A 617 4.31 19.41 -32.11
C ASN A 617 5.51 18.92 -31.26
N GLU A 618 6.16 19.83 -30.54
CA GLU A 618 7.24 19.53 -29.61
C GLU A 618 6.79 18.55 -28.49
N ILE A 619 7.71 17.71 -28.03
CA ILE A 619 7.47 16.80 -26.89
C ILE A 619 7.55 17.63 -25.60
N PRO A 620 6.56 17.54 -24.69
CA PRO A 620 6.63 18.13 -23.36
C PRO A 620 7.91 17.75 -22.60
N GLU A 621 8.44 18.67 -21.78
CA GLU A 621 9.74 18.50 -21.11
C GLU A 621 9.79 17.26 -20.22
N HIS A 622 8.75 16.99 -19.44
CA HIS A 622 8.71 15.81 -18.57
C HIS A 622 8.68 14.48 -19.34
N LEU A 623 8.11 14.44 -20.55
CA LEU A 623 8.15 13.27 -21.42
C LEU A 623 9.53 13.09 -22.05
N LEU A 624 10.21 14.19 -22.43
CA LEU A 624 11.59 14.14 -22.87
C LEU A 624 12.50 13.55 -21.78
N GLU A 625 12.34 14.04 -20.55
CA GLU A 625 13.08 13.54 -19.38
C GLU A 625 12.78 12.07 -19.11
N ASN A 626 11.51 11.65 -19.19
CA ASN A 626 11.12 10.26 -19.00
C ASN A 626 11.76 9.32 -20.03
N ILE A 627 11.73 9.67 -21.32
CA ILE A 627 12.39 8.89 -22.39
C ILE A 627 13.89 8.76 -22.11
N VAL A 628 14.55 9.86 -21.74
CA VAL A 628 15.99 9.85 -21.42
C VAL A 628 16.27 8.95 -20.21
N GLU A 629 15.44 9.01 -19.17
CA GLU A 629 15.61 8.20 -17.96
C GLU A 629 15.36 6.71 -18.23
N ASN A 630 14.33 6.38 -19.02
CA ASN A 630 14.10 5.01 -19.48
C ASN A 630 15.30 4.47 -20.25
N SER A 631 15.87 5.27 -21.17
CA SER A 631 17.10 4.88 -21.89
C SER A 631 18.30 4.68 -20.96
N ARG A 632 18.43 5.43 -19.86
CA ARG A 632 19.47 5.17 -18.83
C ARG A 632 19.23 3.86 -18.08
N LYS A 633 17.97 3.53 -17.81
CA LYS A 633 17.55 2.30 -17.14
C LYS A 633 17.62 1.08 -18.05
N SER A 634 17.80 1.23 -19.36
CA SER A 634 17.91 0.12 -20.31
C SER A 634 19.29 0.00 -20.98
N PRO A 635 20.41 -0.09 -20.23
CA PRO A 635 21.72 -0.21 -20.86
C PRO A 635 21.80 -1.50 -21.70
N GLY A 636 22.39 -1.41 -22.90
CA GLY A 636 22.44 -2.53 -23.85
C GLY A 636 21.17 -2.69 -24.70
N TYR A 637 20.13 -1.89 -24.45
CA TYR A 637 19.03 -1.70 -25.39
C TYR A 637 19.31 -0.49 -26.28
N LYS A 638 18.79 -0.54 -27.51
CA LYS A 638 18.68 0.63 -28.38
C LYS A 638 17.30 1.26 -28.18
N SER A 639 17.22 2.52 -27.80
CA SER A 639 15.96 3.28 -27.73
C SER A 639 15.80 4.11 -28.99
N ILE A 640 14.70 3.96 -29.72
CA ILE A 640 14.41 4.70 -30.95
C ILE A 640 13.11 5.47 -30.77
N VAL A 641 13.18 6.79 -30.93
CA VAL A 641 12.02 7.67 -30.95
C VAL A 641 11.69 7.98 -32.39
N HIS A 642 10.58 7.42 -32.86
CA HIS A 642 10.06 7.61 -34.21
C HIS A 642 9.17 8.85 -34.24
N VAL A 643 9.58 9.89 -34.97
CA VAL A 643 8.95 11.22 -34.90
C VAL A 643 8.30 11.59 -36.24
N ASP A 644 6.98 11.77 -36.23
CA ASP A 644 6.20 12.40 -37.31
C ASP A 644 5.85 13.85 -36.93
N ALA A 645 6.85 14.72 -37.01
CA ALA A 645 6.67 16.13 -36.68
C ALA A 645 5.82 16.87 -37.74
N ASN A 646 5.09 17.90 -37.29
CA ASN A 646 4.30 18.77 -38.17
C ASN A 646 5.16 19.51 -39.20
N ASP A 647 6.41 19.83 -38.86
CA ASP A 647 7.37 20.51 -39.72
C ASP A 647 8.82 20.13 -39.38
N ALA A 648 9.75 20.58 -40.22
CA ALA A 648 11.17 20.26 -40.07
C ALA A 648 11.82 20.91 -38.84
N ASP A 649 11.38 22.10 -38.41
CA ASP A 649 11.92 22.78 -37.22
C ASP A 649 11.57 22.01 -35.95
N THR A 650 10.31 21.60 -35.82
CA THR A 650 9.82 20.75 -34.73
C THR A 650 10.62 19.44 -34.64
N PHE A 651 10.85 18.76 -35.77
CA PHE A 651 11.69 17.55 -35.79
C PHE A 651 13.11 17.83 -35.31
N GLN A 652 13.75 18.91 -35.77
CA GLN A 652 15.12 19.26 -35.37
C GLN A 652 15.21 19.59 -33.88
N LYS A 653 14.20 20.23 -33.29
CA LYS A 653 14.14 20.49 -31.84
C LYS A 653 14.07 19.20 -31.03
N ILE A 654 13.16 18.29 -31.39
CA ILE A 654 13.03 16.99 -30.73
C ILE A 654 14.33 16.19 -30.87
N LYS A 655 14.91 16.18 -32.08
CA LYS A 655 16.20 15.53 -32.35
C LYS A 655 17.31 16.11 -31.48
N ALA A 656 17.44 17.42 -31.39
CA ALA A 656 18.44 18.07 -30.54
C ALA A 656 18.23 17.78 -29.04
N ALA A 657 16.98 17.59 -28.61
CA ALA A 657 16.63 17.31 -27.22
C ALA A 657 16.96 15.88 -26.78
N LEU A 658 16.87 14.89 -27.67
CA LEU A 658 16.96 13.46 -27.32
C LEU A 658 18.12 12.71 -27.98
N ASP A 659 18.42 12.98 -29.25
CA ASP A 659 19.32 12.16 -30.06
C ASP A 659 20.71 12.10 -29.45
N HIS A 660 21.18 10.88 -29.17
CA HIS A 660 22.47 10.63 -28.55
C HIS A 660 22.69 11.32 -27.19
N LYS A 661 21.64 11.78 -26.49
CA LYS A 661 21.76 12.32 -25.13
C LYS A 661 22.29 11.32 -24.12
N VAL A 662 21.89 10.07 -24.29
CA VAL A 662 22.37 8.91 -23.52
C VAL A 662 22.71 7.79 -24.50
N GLY A 663 23.61 6.88 -24.09
CA GLY A 663 24.06 5.80 -24.96
C GLY A 663 22.90 4.92 -25.41
N GLY A 664 22.76 4.72 -26.72
CA GLY A 664 21.71 3.89 -27.32
C GLY A 664 20.41 4.61 -27.67
N LEU A 665 20.24 5.90 -27.33
CA LEU A 665 19.05 6.69 -27.70
C LEU A 665 19.25 7.38 -29.06
N GLU A 666 18.31 7.13 -29.99
CA GLU A 666 18.27 7.69 -31.33
C GLU A 666 16.89 8.28 -31.65
N VAL A 667 16.87 9.34 -32.45
CA VAL A 667 15.65 9.98 -32.97
C VAL A 667 15.62 9.84 -34.48
N HIS A 668 14.57 9.20 -34.99
CA HIS A 668 14.39 8.89 -36.41
C HIS A 668 13.21 9.69 -36.96
N ASN A 669 13.37 10.20 -38.18
CA ASN A 669 12.27 10.84 -38.91
C ASN A 669 11.35 9.75 -39.45
N LEU A 670 10.11 9.68 -38.96
CA LEU A 670 9.18 8.62 -39.34
C LEU A 670 8.92 8.60 -40.86
N LYS A 671 8.95 9.75 -41.54
CA LYS A 671 8.69 9.82 -42.99
C LYS A 671 9.75 9.09 -43.83
N GLU A 672 10.93 8.88 -43.26
CA GLU A 672 12.04 8.14 -43.88
C GLU A 672 12.04 6.65 -43.47
N ASP A 673 11.22 6.27 -42.49
CA ASP A 673 11.14 4.91 -41.96
C ASP A 673 10.42 3.95 -42.93
N GLU A 674 10.97 2.74 -43.09
CA GLU A 674 10.41 1.75 -44.02
C GLU A 674 9.02 1.26 -43.58
N ALA A 675 8.79 1.07 -42.27
CA ALA A 675 7.48 0.62 -41.77
C ALA A 675 6.41 1.66 -42.07
N PHE A 676 6.74 2.95 -41.94
CA PHE A 676 5.83 4.04 -42.28
C PHE A 676 5.58 4.11 -43.79
N GLN A 677 6.61 3.98 -44.63
CA GLN A 677 6.46 3.98 -46.08
C GLN A 677 5.59 2.81 -46.56
N GLU A 678 5.77 1.62 -46.00
CA GLU A 678 4.94 0.45 -46.28
C GLU A 678 3.48 0.65 -45.83
N LEU A 679 3.26 1.16 -44.61
CA LEU A 679 1.93 1.47 -44.10
C LEU A 679 1.21 2.50 -45.00
N ASN A 680 1.90 3.59 -45.33
CA ASN A 680 1.37 4.72 -46.07
C ASN A 680 1.11 4.39 -47.55
N ALA A 681 1.88 3.47 -48.14
CA ALA A 681 1.62 2.96 -49.48
C ALA A 681 0.47 1.93 -49.52
N GLY A 682 0.18 1.29 -48.40
CA GLY A 682 -0.91 0.33 -48.23
C GLY A 682 -2.26 0.98 -47.93
N LYS A 683 -3.30 0.14 -47.83
CA LYS A 683 -4.68 0.60 -47.50
C LYS A 683 -4.80 1.19 -46.09
N TYR A 684 -3.97 0.74 -45.15
CA TYR A 684 -3.98 1.21 -43.76
C TYR A 684 -3.47 2.65 -43.62
N GLY A 685 -2.71 3.16 -44.59
CA GLY A 685 -2.24 4.55 -44.63
C GLY A 685 -3.39 5.56 -44.58
N GLU A 686 -4.54 5.24 -45.20
CA GLU A 686 -5.75 6.06 -45.15
C GLU A 686 -6.21 6.34 -43.71
N MET A 687 -6.28 5.29 -42.88
CA MET A 687 -6.68 5.38 -41.47
C MET A 687 -5.65 6.16 -40.64
N TYR A 688 -4.36 5.89 -40.85
CA TYR A 688 -3.30 6.64 -40.17
C TYR A 688 -3.41 8.15 -40.50
N GLN A 689 -3.51 8.51 -41.78
CA GLN A 689 -3.57 9.92 -42.21
C GLN A 689 -4.81 10.64 -41.69
N TYR A 690 -5.95 9.95 -41.62
CA TYR A 690 -7.19 10.49 -41.06
C TYR A 690 -7.05 10.88 -39.59
N PHE A 691 -6.45 10.02 -38.76
CA PHE A 691 -6.22 10.32 -37.35
C PHE A 691 -5.00 11.23 -37.13
N ARG A 692 -4.03 11.25 -38.04
CA ARG A 692 -2.83 12.09 -37.90
C ARG A 692 -3.12 13.58 -38.08
N SER A 693 -4.08 13.95 -38.93
CA SER A 693 -4.33 15.35 -39.29
C SER A 693 -5.74 15.60 -39.84
N GLY A 694 -6.14 16.87 -39.93
CA GLY A 694 -7.44 17.28 -40.47
C GLY A 694 -8.58 17.13 -39.45
N GLN A 695 -9.82 17.02 -39.95
CA GLN A 695 -11.02 16.99 -39.11
C GLN A 695 -11.07 15.77 -38.17
N GLY A 696 -10.45 14.66 -38.57
CA GLY A 696 -10.37 13.43 -37.78
C GLY A 696 -9.22 13.38 -36.78
N GLN A 697 -8.44 14.46 -36.65
CA GLN A 697 -7.17 14.41 -35.92
C GLN A 697 -7.35 13.91 -34.49
N ASN A 698 -6.69 12.79 -34.20
CA ASN A 698 -6.52 12.17 -32.90
C ASN A 698 -5.13 11.51 -32.89
N LEU A 699 -4.16 12.18 -32.27
CA LEU A 699 -2.78 11.71 -32.26
C LEU A 699 -2.62 10.37 -31.52
N SER A 700 -3.43 10.11 -30.49
CA SER A 700 -3.48 8.82 -29.79
C SER A 700 -3.88 7.69 -30.74
N ALA A 701 -4.95 7.89 -31.53
CA ALA A 701 -5.40 6.91 -32.51
C ALA A 701 -4.39 6.70 -33.64
N SER A 702 -3.67 7.75 -34.06
CA SER A 702 -2.57 7.59 -35.02
C SER A 702 -1.40 6.77 -34.43
N SER A 703 -1.13 6.92 -33.13
CA SER A 703 -0.14 6.11 -32.39
C SER A 703 -0.54 4.64 -32.33
N ASP A 704 -1.82 4.34 -32.09
CA ASP A 704 -2.35 2.97 -32.10
C ASP A 704 -2.06 2.24 -33.42
N VAL A 705 -2.20 2.93 -34.55
CA VAL A 705 -1.90 2.35 -35.87
C VAL A 705 -0.39 2.19 -36.06
N MET A 706 0.39 3.24 -35.73
CA MET A 706 1.82 3.23 -36.01
C MET A 706 2.60 2.26 -35.10
N ARG A 707 2.23 2.12 -33.83
CA ARG A 707 2.88 1.18 -32.90
C ARG A 707 2.82 -0.25 -33.42
N VAL A 708 1.68 -0.64 -33.99
CA VAL A 708 1.50 -1.98 -34.59
C VAL A 708 2.37 -2.13 -35.84
N ALA A 709 2.43 -1.12 -36.70
CA ALA A 709 3.26 -1.14 -37.91
C ALA A 709 4.77 -1.21 -37.60
N LEU A 710 5.24 -0.43 -36.62
CA LEU A 710 6.63 -0.48 -36.15
C LEU A 710 6.97 -1.86 -35.59
N MET A 711 6.11 -2.39 -34.71
CA MET A 711 6.35 -3.68 -34.06
C MET A 711 6.25 -4.86 -35.03
N LYS A 712 5.42 -4.75 -36.07
CA LYS A 712 5.41 -5.70 -37.19
C LYS A 712 6.73 -5.73 -37.93
N LYS A 713 7.31 -4.57 -38.25
CA LYS A 713 8.55 -4.49 -39.04
C LYS A 713 9.79 -4.86 -38.22
N TYR A 714 9.91 -4.32 -37.03
CA TYR A 714 11.15 -4.33 -36.25
C TYR A 714 11.12 -5.28 -35.05
N GLY A 715 9.92 -5.62 -34.53
CA GLY A 715 9.79 -6.31 -33.26
C GLY A 715 10.40 -5.50 -32.12
N GLY A 716 10.88 -6.18 -31.09
CA GLY A 716 11.47 -5.53 -29.92
C GLY A 716 10.42 -5.25 -28.85
N ILE A 717 10.47 -4.04 -28.29
CA ILE A 717 9.60 -3.57 -27.21
C ILE A 717 9.03 -2.23 -27.62
N TYR A 718 7.72 -2.06 -27.54
CA TYR A 718 7.07 -0.75 -27.64
C TYR A 718 6.82 -0.20 -26.24
N LEU A 719 7.03 1.10 -26.05
CA LEU A 719 6.65 1.87 -24.86
C LEU A 719 6.02 3.19 -25.32
N ASP A 720 4.90 3.58 -24.71
CA ASP A 720 4.40 4.95 -24.82
C ASP A 720 5.39 5.91 -24.12
N THR A 721 5.38 7.18 -24.52
CA THR A 721 6.39 8.16 -24.07
C THR A 721 6.32 8.50 -22.59
N ASP A 722 5.19 8.21 -21.95
CA ASP A 722 4.88 8.42 -20.52
C ASP A 722 4.96 7.12 -19.69
N ASP A 723 5.17 5.95 -20.32
CA ASP A 723 5.46 4.71 -19.60
C ASP A 723 6.84 4.82 -18.92
N THR A 724 6.97 4.28 -17.70
CA THR A 724 8.19 4.40 -16.90
C THR A 724 8.79 3.03 -16.59
N LEU A 725 10.10 2.88 -16.73
CA LEU A 725 10.85 1.75 -16.21
C LEU A 725 11.14 1.94 -14.72
N GLU A 726 10.71 1.01 -13.88
CA GLU A 726 10.89 1.06 -12.43
C GLU A 726 12.34 0.85 -12.00
N PHE A 727 13.10 0.05 -12.75
CA PHE A 727 14.46 -0.35 -12.41
C PHE A 727 15.33 -0.55 -13.65
N ASN A 728 16.61 -0.86 -13.43
CA ASN A 728 17.53 -1.14 -14.53
C ASN A 728 17.21 -2.50 -15.19
N VAL A 729 16.89 -2.47 -16.47
CA VAL A 729 16.46 -3.63 -17.27
C VAL A 729 17.52 -4.14 -18.24
N GLY A 730 18.76 -3.62 -18.19
CA GLY A 730 19.77 -3.94 -19.21
C GLY A 730 20.10 -5.44 -19.34
N GLU A 731 20.07 -6.14 -18.21
CA GLU A 731 20.29 -7.59 -18.10
C GLU A 731 18.99 -8.41 -18.20
N VAL A 732 17.83 -7.76 -18.34
CA VAL A 732 16.57 -8.47 -18.53
C VAL A 732 16.52 -9.02 -19.95
N THR A 733 16.04 -10.25 -20.09
CA THR A 733 15.83 -10.91 -21.38
C THR A 733 14.37 -11.37 -21.46
N LEU A 734 13.64 -10.80 -22.42
CA LEU A 734 12.31 -11.26 -22.79
C LEU A 734 12.42 -12.34 -23.87
N LYS A 735 11.63 -13.40 -23.73
CA LYS A 735 11.61 -14.51 -24.70
C LYS A 735 10.20 -14.72 -25.23
N ALA A 736 10.10 -14.79 -26.55
CA ALA A 736 8.86 -14.97 -27.31
C ALA A 736 9.12 -15.96 -28.46
N THR A 737 8.09 -16.65 -28.93
CA THR A 737 8.12 -17.24 -30.28
C THR A 737 7.79 -16.18 -31.33
N ALA A 738 7.91 -16.53 -32.62
CA ALA A 738 7.57 -15.63 -33.72
C ALA A 738 6.11 -15.13 -33.70
N ASN A 739 5.21 -15.81 -32.99
CA ASN A 739 3.79 -15.48 -32.92
C ASN A 739 3.38 -14.88 -31.57
N ASP A 740 4.31 -14.70 -30.63
CA ASP A 740 3.97 -14.22 -29.30
C ASP A 740 4.00 -12.70 -29.20
N ILE A 741 3.00 -12.14 -28.50
CA ILE A 741 2.92 -10.77 -28.03
C ILE A 741 2.94 -10.82 -26.49
N LEU A 742 4.00 -10.27 -25.91
CA LEU A 742 4.20 -10.19 -24.47
C LEU A 742 3.62 -8.88 -23.95
N LEU A 743 2.75 -8.94 -22.95
CA LEU A 743 1.93 -7.81 -22.50
C LEU A 743 2.25 -7.36 -21.07
N ASN A 744 1.64 -6.27 -20.65
CA ASN A 744 1.55 -5.85 -19.26
C ASN A 744 0.40 -6.57 -18.53
N SER A 745 0.18 -6.26 -17.26
CA SER A 745 -1.00 -6.69 -16.51
C SER A 745 -2.26 -5.96 -16.98
N PRO A 746 -3.46 -6.56 -16.85
CA PRO A 746 -4.72 -5.89 -17.14
C PRO A 746 -4.93 -4.63 -16.28
N VAL A 747 -5.63 -3.65 -16.85
CA VAL A 747 -5.99 -2.38 -16.21
C VAL A 747 -7.50 -2.15 -16.25
N THR A 748 -7.98 -1.28 -15.36
CA THR A 748 -9.34 -0.73 -15.42
C THR A 748 -9.24 0.77 -15.67
N TYR A 749 -9.96 1.26 -16.67
CA TYR A 749 -10.01 2.67 -17.04
C TYR A 749 -11.45 3.18 -17.01
N ALA A 750 -11.78 3.89 -15.93
CA ALA A 750 -13.14 4.31 -15.62
C ALA A 750 -13.74 5.31 -16.61
N ALA A 751 -12.92 6.09 -17.32
CA ALA A 751 -13.43 7.07 -18.28
C ALA A 751 -14.19 6.38 -19.42
N THR A 752 -13.78 5.20 -19.89
CA THR A 752 -14.48 4.42 -20.93
C THR A 752 -15.14 3.14 -20.43
N ASP A 753 -15.14 2.90 -19.11
CA ASP A 753 -15.55 1.61 -18.50
C ASP A 753 -14.76 0.42 -19.10
N PHE A 754 -13.50 0.65 -19.48
CA PHE A 754 -12.63 -0.37 -20.07
C PHE A 754 -11.97 -1.23 -18.99
N GLU A 755 -12.00 -2.55 -19.18
CA GLU A 755 -11.24 -3.52 -18.40
C GLU A 755 -10.52 -4.47 -19.37
N GLY A 756 -9.20 -4.56 -19.27
CA GLY A 756 -8.42 -5.40 -20.18
C GLY A 756 -6.95 -5.02 -20.25
N PHE A 757 -6.22 -5.60 -21.18
CA PHE A 757 -4.81 -5.26 -21.43
C PHE A 757 -4.72 -3.92 -22.13
N ASN A 758 -3.85 -3.03 -21.64
CA ASN A 758 -3.48 -1.84 -22.40
C ASN A 758 -2.57 -2.23 -23.58
N THR A 759 -2.33 -1.25 -24.46
CA THR A 759 -1.39 -1.37 -25.59
C THR A 759 -0.28 -0.33 -25.52
N SER A 760 -0.08 0.31 -24.36
CA SER A 760 0.98 1.31 -24.16
C SER A 760 2.36 0.67 -24.17
N ASN A 761 2.44 -0.58 -23.72
CA ASN A 761 3.65 -1.38 -23.83
C ASN A 761 3.38 -2.85 -24.15
N PHE A 762 4.22 -3.39 -25.02
CA PHE A 762 4.25 -4.81 -25.36
C PHE A 762 5.55 -5.16 -26.09
N ALA A 763 5.88 -6.45 -26.13
CA ALA A 763 7.08 -6.95 -26.80
C ALA A 763 6.75 -8.10 -27.76
N SER A 764 7.46 -8.19 -28.88
CA SER A 764 7.20 -9.20 -29.91
C SER A 764 8.42 -9.38 -30.83
N HIS A 765 8.47 -10.49 -31.55
CA HIS A 765 9.40 -10.66 -32.67
C HIS A 765 8.92 -9.89 -33.91
N PRO A 766 9.83 -9.46 -34.79
CA PRO A 766 9.45 -8.91 -36.09
C PRO A 766 8.70 -9.96 -36.91
N GLY A 767 7.77 -9.50 -37.75
CA GLY A 767 7.00 -10.37 -38.65
C GLY A 767 5.94 -11.21 -37.95
N ASN A 768 5.56 -10.88 -36.70
CA ASN A 768 4.48 -11.58 -36.01
C ASN A 768 3.16 -11.42 -36.81
N PRO A 769 2.54 -12.53 -37.26
CA PRO A 769 1.35 -12.48 -38.13
C PRO A 769 0.11 -11.91 -37.46
N LEU A 770 0.07 -11.82 -36.12
CA LEU A 770 -1.05 -11.19 -35.41
C LEU A 770 -1.14 -9.70 -35.72
N PHE A 771 -0.02 -9.01 -35.99
CA PHE A 771 -0.05 -7.59 -36.34
C PHE A 771 -0.75 -7.31 -37.67
N ASP A 772 -0.72 -8.25 -38.63
CA ASP A 772 -1.51 -8.13 -39.86
C ASP A 772 -3.01 -8.20 -39.57
N LYS A 773 -3.42 -9.05 -38.63
CA LYS A 773 -4.82 -9.20 -38.21
C LYS A 773 -5.30 -7.97 -37.43
N ILE A 774 -4.44 -7.44 -36.55
CA ILE A 774 -4.72 -6.22 -35.78
C ILE A 774 -4.90 -5.03 -36.72
N LEU A 775 -4.00 -4.83 -37.70
CA LEU A 775 -4.14 -3.74 -38.67
C LEU A 775 -5.38 -3.92 -39.56
N GLU A 776 -5.67 -5.15 -39.99
CA GLU A 776 -6.86 -5.44 -40.79
C GLU A 776 -8.15 -5.13 -40.03
N GLU A 777 -8.31 -5.68 -38.82
CA GLU A 777 -9.50 -5.49 -38.00
C GLU A 777 -9.69 -4.00 -37.67
N SER A 778 -8.61 -3.31 -37.28
CA SER A 778 -8.65 -1.87 -37.03
C SER A 778 -9.13 -1.09 -38.25
N TYR A 779 -8.62 -1.41 -39.43
CA TYR A 779 -9.03 -0.77 -40.68
C TYR A 779 -10.49 -1.06 -41.03
N GLN A 780 -10.96 -2.30 -40.87
CA GLN A 780 -12.37 -2.65 -41.13
C GLN A 780 -13.32 -1.90 -40.18
N ARG A 781 -12.97 -1.82 -38.90
CA ARG A 781 -13.73 -1.04 -37.91
C ARG A 781 -13.68 0.45 -38.22
N TYR A 782 -12.54 0.98 -38.65
CA TYR A 782 -12.43 2.37 -39.11
C TYR A 782 -13.36 2.63 -40.29
N LYS A 783 -13.31 1.83 -41.36
CA LYS A 783 -14.18 2.01 -42.53
C LYS A 783 -15.67 1.89 -42.18
N ALA A 784 -16.02 1.00 -41.26
CA ALA A 784 -17.40 0.87 -40.76
C ALA A 784 -17.88 2.10 -39.96
N ASN A 785 -16.95 2.87 -39.36
CA ASN A 785 -17.26 4.01 -38.48
C ASN A 785 -16.79 5.37 -39.03
N GLU A 786 -16.27 5.42 -40.26
CA GLU A 786 -15.65 6.63 -40.86
C GLU A 786 -16.62 7.83 -40.90
N SER A 787 -17.86 7.59 -41.30
CA SER A 787 -18.91 8.63 -41.30
C SER A 787 -19.27 9.09 -39.89
N TRP A 788 -19.18 8.19 -38.91
CA TRP A 788 -19.44 8.52 -37.52
C TRP A 788 -18.33 9.42 -36.98
N PHE A 789 -17.06 9.05 -37.14
CA PHE A 789 -15.91 9.87 -36.69
C PHE A 789 -15.91 11.27 -37.29
N THR A 790 -16.26 11.38 -38.57
CA THR A 790 -16.32 12.67 -39.27
C THR A 790 -17.33 13.63 -38.63
N ASN A 791 -18.41 13.10 -38.07
CA ASN A 791 -19.49 13.90 -37.49
C ASN A 791 -19.43 14.04 -35.96
N HIS A 792 -18.54 13.32 -35.28
CA HIS A 792 -18.55 13.18 -33.83
C HIS A 792 -17.17 13.37 -33.18
N ARG A 793 -16.33 14.28 -33.67
CA ARG A 793 -15.05 14.63 -32.99
C ARG A 793 -15.29 15.75 -31.96
N PRO A 794 -15.38 15.45 -30.65
CA PRO A 794 -15.52 16.48 -29.62
C PRO A 794 -14.17 17.05 -29.21
N PHE A 795 -14.18 18.28 -28.70
CA PHE A 795 -13.05 18.91 -28.01
C PHE A 795 -13.51 19.25 -26.59
N LEU A 796 -12.70 18.87 -25.59
CA LEU A 796 -12.95 19.23 -24.20
C LEU A 796 -12.18 20.51 -23.87
N GLU A 797 -12.90 21.59 -23.61
CA GLU A 797 -12.35 22.83 -23.06
C GLU A 797 -12.52 22.88 -21.54
N GLU A 798 -11.76 23.77 -20.90
CA GLU A 798 -11.86 24.01 -19.46
C GLU A 798 -13.27 24.55 -19.12
N GLY A 799 -14.01 23.84 -18.27
CA GLY A 799 -15.41 24.15 -17.94
C GLY A 799 -16.46 23.44 -18.80
N ALA A 800 -16.08 22.40 -19.56
CA ALA A 800 -17.01 21.59 -20.35
C ALA A 800 -18.22 21.08 -19.55
N THR A 801 -19.39 21.15 -20.17
CA THR A 801 -20.66 20.67 -19.63
C THR A 801 -20.68 19.14 -19.49
N ALA A 802 -21.59 18.62 -18.66
CA ALA A 802 -21.77 17.17 -18.52
C ALA A 802 -22.12 16.49 -19.87
N ALA A 803 -22.80 17.19 -20.78
CA ALA A 803 -23.12 16.67 -22.11
C ALA A 803 -21.87 16.55 -23.01
N GLU A 804 -20.97 17.53 -22.95
CA GLU A 804 -19.69 17.51 -23.70
C GLU A 804 -18.74 16.45 -23.14
N GLN A 805 -18.68 16.29 -21.82
CA GLN A 805 -17.95 15.20 -21.17
C GLN A 805 -18.49 13.84 -21.59
N GLN A 806 -19.81 13.67 -21.66
CA GLN A 806 -20.43 12.43 -22.12
C GLN A 806 -20.15 12.15 -23.61
N ALA A 807 -20.19 13.19 -24.46
CA ALA A 807 -19.85 13.08 -25.88
C ALA A 807 -18.38 12.69 -26.08
N TYR A 808 -17.47 13.26 -25.28
CA TYR A 808 -16.06 12.89 -25.27
C TYR A 808 -15.85 11.45 -24.83
N LYS A 809 -16.47 11.03 -23.72
CA LYS A 809 -16.46 9.64 -23.27
C LYS A 809 -16.93 8.69 -24.36
N ALA A 810 -18.04 8.99 -25.03
CA ALA A 810 -18.55 8.17 -26.12
C ALA A 810 -17.59 8.07 -27.31
N TYR A 811 -16.90 9.17 -27.64
CA TYR A 811 -15.88 9.19 -28.68
C TYR A 811 -14.63 8.40 -28.28
N GLU A 812 -14.14 8.56 -27.05
CA GLU A 812 -12.99 7.83 -26.53
C GLU A 812 -13.25 6.32 -26.50
N THR A 813 -14.43 5.90 -26.01
CA THR A 813 -14.86 4.50 -26.08
C THR A 813 -14.83 4.00 -27.53
N LYS A 814 -15.29 4.80 -28.50
CA LYS A 814 -15.26 4.43 -29.91
C LYS A 814 -13.83 4.28 -30.45
N ILE A 815 -12.88 5.10 -30.00
CA ILE A 815 -11.46 4.97 -30.37
C ILE A 815 -10.89 3.66 -29.82
N PHE A 816 -11.16 3.32 -28.56
CA PHE A 816 -10.73 2.05 -27.96
C PHE A 816 -11.26 0.84 -28.76
N GLU A 817 -12.50 0.92 -29.23
CA GLU A 817 -13.17 -0.11 -30.03
C GLU A 817 -12.64 -0.23 -31.47
N VAL A 818 -11.97 0.80 -32.02
CA VAL A 818 -11.56 0.84 -33.44
C VAL A 818 -10.05 0.74 -33.62
N THR A 819 -9.26 1.51 -32.88
CA THR A 819 -7.78 1.49 -33.00
C THR A 819 -7.12 1.05 -31.70
N GLY A 820 -7.75 1.29 -30.56
CA GLY A 820 -7.13 1.14 -29.25
C GLY A 820 -7.20 -0.27 -28.64
N PRO A 821 -7.04 -0.37 -27.32
CA PRO A 821 -6.78 -1.63 -26.63
C PRO A 821 -7.96 -2.61 -26.66
N LYS A 822 -9.20 -2.13 -26.79
CA LYS A 822 -10.36 -3.03 -26.91
C LYS A 822 -10.34 -3.77 -28.25
N MET A 823 -10.10 -3.08 -29.36
CA MET A 823 -9.92 -3.73 -30.67
C MET A 823 -8.75 -4.72 -30.66
N PHE A 824 -7.60 -4.30 -30.12
CA PHE A 824 -6.42 -5.15 -30.03
C PHE A 824 -6.72 -6.43 -29.24
N GLY A 825 -7.39 -6.30 -28.09
CA GLY A 825 -7.81 -7.43 -27.27
C GLY A 825 -8.82 -8.34 -27.96
N ASP A 826 -9.79 -7.78 -28.69
CA ASP A 826 -10.77 -8.58 -29.45
C ASP A 826 -10.09 -9.46 -30.50
N VAL A 827 -9.07 -8.96 -31.21
CA VAL A 827 -8.30 -9.76 -32.18
C VAL A 827 -7.56 -10.89 -31.47
N LEU A 828 -6.91 -10.62 -30.34
CA LEU A 828 -6.20 -11.65 -29.59
C LEU A 828 -7.13 -12.70 -28.98
N GLU A 829 -8.33 -12.30 -28.56
CA GLU A 829 -9.37 -13.22 -28.10
C GLU A 829 -9.87 -14.11 -29.25
N GLN A 830 -10.16 -13.52 -30.41
CA GLN A 830 -10.59 -14.26 -31.62
C GLN A 830 -9.54 -15.27 -32.10
N GLU A 831 -8.27 -14.94 -31.92
CA GLU A 831 -7.13 -15.79 -32.29
C GLU A 831 -6.74 -16.80 -31.21
N GLU A 832 -7.54 -16.89 -30.15
CA GLU A 832 -7.31 -17.74 -28.98
C GLU A 832 -5.90 -17.54 -28.37
N TYR A 833 -5.39 -16.31 -28.43
CA TYR A 833 -4.01 -16.01 -28.06
C TYR A 833 -3.83 -15.90 -26.55
N GLY A 834 -2.85 -16.65 -26.03
CA GLY A 834 -2.38 -16.54 -24.65
C GLY A 834 -3.52 -16.65 -23.63
N MET A 835 -3.68 -15.60 -22.82
CA MET A 835 -4.64 -15.58 -21.70
C MET A 835 -6.00 -14.98 -22.06
N PHE A 836 -6.16 -14.42 -23.26
CA PHE A 836 -7.40 -13.72 -23.65
C PHE A 836 -8.66 -14.60 -23.57
N PRO A 837 -8.67 -15.86 -24.05
CA PRO A 837 -9.87 -16.69 -24.00
C PRO A 837 -10.38 -17.01 -22.59
N ILE A 838 -9.49 -16.88 -21.59
CA ILE A 838 -9.77 -17.27 -20.21
C ILE A 838 -9.69 -16.10 -19.25
N ILE A 839 -9.48 -14.87 -19.73
CA ILE A 839 -9.17 -13.74 -18.85
C ILE A 839 -10.35 -13.40 -17.94
N ASN A 840 -11.59 -13.45 -18.45
CA ASN A 840 -12.79 -13.20 -17.66
C ASN A 840 -12.99 -14.27 -16.57
N GLU A 841 -12.81 -15.55 -16.94
CA GLU A 841 -12.92 -16.67 -15.99
C GLU A 841 -11.82 -16.60 -14.92
N LEU A 842 -10.60 -16.21 -15.30
CA LEU A 842 -9.50 -15.99 -14.37
C LEU A 842 -9.75 -14.81 -13.44
N THR A 843 -10.24 -13.68 -13.95
CA THR A 843 -10.57 -12.51 -13.14
C THR A 843 -11.65 -12.86 -12.12
N GLU A 844 -12.68 -13.60 -12.51
CA GLU A 844 -13.73 -14.07 -11.60
C GLU A 844 -13.15 -15.03 -10.54
N LEU A 845 -12.33 -16.00 -10.97
CA LEU A 845 -11.68 -16.98 -10.10
C LEU A 845 -10.76 -16.31 -9.07
N MET A 846 -9.95 -15.33 -9.51
CA MET A 846 -9.04 -14.59 -8.64
C MET A 846 -9.80 -13.66 -7.69
N SER A 847 -10.86 -13.01 -8.18
CA SER A 847 -11.76 -12.19 -7.36
C SER A 847 -12.51 -12.99 -6.30
N ALA A 848 -12.66 -14.30 -6.50
CA ALA A 848 -13.29 -15.19 -5.52
C ALA A 848 -12.40 -15.51 -4.31
N ARG A 849 -11.10 -15.15 -4.31
CA ARG A 849 -10.18 -15.32 -3.15
C ARG A 849 -10.14 -16.74 -2.56
N LEU A 850 -10.11 -17.73 -3.45
CA LEU A 850 -10.07 -19.15 -3.09
C LEU A 850 -8.63 -19.69 -3.13
N LEU A 851 -8.39 -20.82 -2.46
CA LEU A 851 -7.11 -21.52 -2.56
C LEU A 851 -7.13 -22.47 -3.77
N LEU A 852 -6.35 -22.08 -4.79
CA LEU A 852 -6.17 -22.89 -5.99
C LEU A 852 -5.36 -24.16 -5.71
N PRO A 853 -5.59 -25.25 -6.47
CA PRO A 853 -4.74 -26.43 -6.42
C PRO A 853 -3.27 -26.06 -6.68
N GLN A 854 -2.35 -26.60 -5.89
CA GLN A 854 -0.94 -26.17 -5.94
C GLN A 854 -0.30 -26.28 -7.32
N ASP A 855 -0.60 -27.35 -8.06
CA ASP A 855 -0.04 -27.57 -9.40
C ASP A 855 -0.61 -26.60 -10.43
N TYR A 856 -1.91 -26.26 -10.30
CA TYR A 856 -2.55 -25.25 -11.12
C TYR A 856 -1.94 -23.87 -10.86
N ALA A 857 -1.80 -23.48 -9.59
CA ALA A 857 -1.18 -22.20 -9.21
C ALA A 857 0.27 -22.10 -9.72
N LYS A 858 1.08 -23.16 -9.60
CA LYS A 858 2.43 -23.23 -10.17
C LYS A 858 2.42 -23.05 -11.68
N HIS A 859 1.49 -23.69 -12.37
CA HIS A 859 1.41 -23.60 -13.82
C HIS A 859 0.95 -22.21 -14.27
N TYR A 860 -0.06 -21.64 -13.60
CA TYR A 860 -0.55 -20.28 -13.82
C TYR A 860 0.59 -19.27 -13.75
N MET A 861 1.45 -19.36 -12.74
CA MET A 861 2.59 -18.44 -12.62
C MET A 861 3.55 -18.52 -13.80
N LYS A 862 3.88 -19.73 -14.26
CA LYS A 862 4.77 -19.86 -15.42
C LYS A 862 4.15 -19.25 -16.67
N VAL A 863 2.84 -19.42 -16.83
CA VAL A 863 2.05 -18.86 -17.94
C VAL A 863 1.97 -17.34 -17.84
N HIS A 864 1.65 -16.81 -16.66
CA HIS A 864 1.62 -15.38 -16.35
C HIS A 864 3.00 -14.75 -16.62
N ASP A 865 4.08 -15.31 -16.07
CA ASP A 865 5.44 -14.82 -16.26
C ASP A 865 5.91 -14.88 -17.71
N PHE A 866 5.30 -15.73 -18.53
CA PHE A 866 5.59 -15.80 -19.94
C PHE A 866 4.81 -14.73 -20.73
N TYR A 867 3.49 -14.67 -20.59
CA TYR A 867 2.64 -13.79 -21.40
C TYR A 867 2.52 -12.35 -20.88
N MET A 868 2.77 -12.12 -19.58
CA MET A 868 2.66 -10.80 -18.93
C MET A 868 3.99 -10.31 -18.31
N PRO A 869 5.13 -10.38 -19.03
CA PRO A 869 6.42 -10.07 -18.44
C PRO A 869 6.68 -8.56 -18.32
N MET A 870 5.86 -7.70 -18.94
CA MET A 870 6.17 -6.27 -19.02
C MET A 870 6.08 -5.59 -17.65
N SER A 871 5.09 -5.91 -16.81
CA SER A 871 5.02 -5.40 -15.43
C SER A 871 6.07 -6.04 -14.53
N ASN A 872 6.15 -7.36 -14.50
CA ASN A 872 6.87 -8.05 -13.43
C ASN A 872 8.37 -8.33 -13.71
N LYS A 873 8.74 -8.50 -14.99
CA LYS A 873 10.13 -8.75 -15.41
C LYS A 873 10.78 -7.53 -16.03
N PHE A 874 10.07 -6.84 -16.94
CA PHE A 874 10.57 -5.63 -17.60
C PHE A 874 10.25 -4.35 -16.82
N GLY A 875 9.50 -4.44 -15.71
CA GLY A 875 9.34 -3.35 -14.75
C GLY A 875 8.68 -2.11 -15.32
N VAL A 876 7.68 -2.24 -16.20
CA VAL A 876 7.00 -1.11 -16.82
C VAL A 876 5.78 -0.70 -15.98
N THR A 877 5.82 0.51 -15.44
CA THR A 877 4.65 1.24 -14.94
C THR A 877 3.99 1.99 -16.09
N ILE A 878 2.67 1.88 -16.19
CA ILE A 878 1.90 2.51 -17.29
C ILE A 878 1.70 4.00 -17.00
N GLY A 879 1.96 4.84 -18.00
CA GLY A 879 1.75 6.28 -17.92
C GLY A 879 0.27 6.69 -17.85
N ALA A 880 0.01 7.95 -17.48
CA ALA A 880 -1.33 8.50 -17.30
C ALA A 880 -1.65 9.66 -18.26
N GLU A 881 -0.77 9.95 -19.22
CA GLU A 881 -0.95 11.08 -20.14
C GLU A 881 -1.77 10.69 -21.36
N HIS A 882 -2.84 11.44 -21.60
CA HIS A 882 -3.68 11.25 -22.76
C HIS A 882 -3.44 12.35 -23.79
N SER A 883 -2.77 11.98 -24.89
CA SER A 883 -2.54 12.87 -26.04
C SER A 883 -3.83 13.38 -26.72
N MET A 884 -4.99 12.82 -26.36
CA MET A 884 -6.29 13.36 -26.74
C MET A 884 -6.61 14.74 -26.12
N HIS A 885 -5.92 15.16 -25.06
CA HIS A 885 -5.98 16.54 -24.53
C HIS A 885 -5.10 17.52 -25.34
N HIS A 886 -4.16 17.00 -26.13
CA HIS A 886 -3.15 17.78 -26.86
C HIS A 886 -3.40 17.89 -28.37
N SER A 887 -4.41 17.18 -28.90
CA SER A 887 -4.86 17.36 -30.28
C SER A 887 -5.74 18.60 -30.40
N ARG A 888 -5.24 19.63 -31.08
CA ARG A 888 -5.97 20.82 -31.51
C ARG A 888 -6.09 20.85 -33.02
#